data_AF-A0A1I8FUF4-F1
#
_entry.id   AF-A0A1I8FUF4-F1
#
_cell.length_a   1.000
_cell.length_b   1.000
_cell.length_c   1.000
_cell.angle_alpha   90.00
_cell.angle_beta   90.00
_cell.angle_gamma   90.00
#
_symmetry.space_group_name_H-M   'P 1'
#
loop_
_entity.id
_entity.type
_entity.pdbx_description
1 polymer ?
#
loop_
_entity_poly.entity_id
_entity_poly.type
_entity_poly.pdbx_seq_one_letter_code
_entity_poly.pdbx_strand_id
1 'polypeptide(L)'
;AWVPRGGCALENKHLEERHAFSRHYVRINNTDKRCLLRALVVACAYLQFVAKRITEDVWRRIKTNSPKQTKLATELQVEAGLYTTHQIVSQAGPFGLDALPEAICSLNRLHPGHNFGVRVYRAEEANRCIFNLPGTEILHLHLVEQHFNVITKLPAFFGSHHYCAKCEMAYDSDPAKHKCVDACSTCKTPGSNCKVNRAYVRCQDCGLNCYNAQCLENHKRKNKAGRSRCDSVHVCGTCGYLEELKVGQAPEHQCGYAKCPVCKQYDETATHECFVTPPKAKESSAPPRCGACGGLHSSANCIAGRDLARDFTSCVSHSDCACGMREFVSVGPHSIDAFYCWLTTLFKQGAIAIAHNGSAYDAFLLLGALLNGLAKKKPQVIFQNSRLMYMKCDKIAFKDSLNFIPIGLAQFPKALGLGTQLTKGDFPHVFNQPENWGYVGPYCSIEMYGGKKNKQHDSITDWLAKQEGRVFDFNKEYLDYCLQDTLILREGCLKYARLIKDICGLDAFVQSNTIAGLAMAVFTTKFMEPNTLGDEGAPVQQPIRLEDALFGGRTEAFVPHAEATETVQLRYRDVLKAESSGSPGMTEDAKAAYMASFFEREGVRLEKVEENPGLRFVAKIFLNSLWGKFCQRDDLTSTEIVDSYEAWLQRLTDPSIKVKSCEPIGECFMMLEYKPRIGVAGERAFKYANVPIGVFTTSHARLRLYEALEGLGTRVIYADTDSVVYRCSPGEYEPPGGSSLGQWTDEVPAGCRMVQFTTGGPKLYRYVVEKPD
;
A
#
# COMPACT_ATOMS: atom_id res chain seq x y z
N ALA A 1 7.43 20.90 -32.09
CA ALA A 1 7.60 19.94 -33.21
C ALA A 1 8.46 18.78 -32.70
N TRP A 2 7.93 17.55 -32.79
CA TRP A 2 8.46 16.36 -32.11
C TRP A 2 9.09 15.43 -33.15
N VAL A 3 10.37 15.07 -33.02
CA VAL A 3 11.21 14.60 -34.15
C VAL A 3 12.00 13.35 -33.74
N PRO A 4 11.59 12.12 -34.12
CA PRO A 4 12.14 10.89 -33.54
C PRO A 4 13.59 10.50 -33.93
N ARG A 5 14.55 10.38 -33.01
CA ARG A 5 15.94 10.03 -33.37
C ARG A 5 16.08 8.52 -33.59
N GLY A 6 16.13 8.08 -34.85
CA GLY A 6 16.32 6.66 -35.17
C GLY A 6 17.45 6.00 -34.38
N GLY A 7 17.14 4.92 -33.66
CA GLY A 7 18.04 3.86 -33.16
C GLY A 7 19.25 4.19 -32.27
N CYS A 8 19.71 5.44 -32.18
CA CYS A 8 20.91 5.79 -31.45
C CYS A 8 20.58 6.27 -30.04
N ALA A 9 21.03 5.48 -29.06
CA ALA A 9 21.10 5.77 -27.62
C ALA A 9 19.80 6.36 -27.03
N LEU A 10 18.80 5.49 -26.79
CA LEU A 10 17.76 5.80 -25.81
C LEU A 10 18.41 6.00 -24.44
N GLU A 11 18.04 7.08 -23.75
CA GLU A 11 18.55 7.35 -22.40
C GLU A 11 17.97 6.32 -21.41
N ASN A 12 16.76 5.82 -21.65
CA ASN A 12 16.05 4.84 -20.82
C ASN A 12 16.01 3.43 -21.45
N LYS A 13 17.17 2.82 -21.74
CA LYS A 13 17.26 1.44 -22.26
C LYS A 13 16.47 0.40 -21.44
N HIS A 14 16.32 0.61 -20.13
CA HIS A 14 15.61 -0.28 -19.22
C HIS A 14 14.10 -0.40 -19.54
N LEU A 15 13.45 0.66 -20.04
CA LEU A 15 12.04 0.64 -20.45
C LEU A 15 11.83 -0.31 -21.64
N GLU A 16 12.73 -0.28 -22.63
CA GLU A 16 12.68 -1.22 -23.76
C GLU A 16 12.99 -2.66 -23.36
N GLU A 17 14.03 -2.87 -22.55
CA GLU A 17 14.46 -4.19 -22.09
C GLU A 17 13.35 -4.92 -21.31
N ARG A 18 12.56 -4.19 -20.53
CA ARG A 18 11.42 -4.71 -19.77
C ARG A 18 10.32 -5.32 -20.64
N HIS A 19 9.99 -4.70 -21.77
CA HIS A 19 8.98 -5.20 -22.71
C HIS A 19 9.55 -6.23 -23.69
N ALA A 20 10.86 -6.20 -23.94
CA ALA A 20 11.56 -7.12 -24.85
C ALA A 20 11.52 -8.59 -24.41
N PHE A 21 11.30 -8.89 -23.11
CA PHE A 21 11.10 -10.25 -22.62
C PHE A 21 9.76 -10.88 -23.03
N SER A 22 8.80 -10.07 -23.51
CA SER A 22 7.52 -10.57 -23.98
C SER A 22 7.62 -11.03 -25.43
N ARG A 23 7.30 -12.31 -25.70
CA ARG A 23 7.12 -12.83 -27.07
C ARG A 23 6.06 -12.07 -27.89
N HIS A 24 5.27 -11.23 -27.24
CA HIS A 24 4.21 -10.42 -27.83
C HIS A 24 4.61 -8.96 -28.10
N TYR A 25 5.88 -8.63 -27.93
CA TYR A 25 6.47 -7.33 -28.24
C TYR A 25 7.59 -7.50 -29.27
N VAL A 26 7.67 -6.60 -30.25
CA VAL A 26 8.73 -6.61 -31.27
C VAL A 26 9.47 -5.29 -31.22
N ARG A 27 10.75 -5.37 -30.86
CA ARG A 27 11.67 -4.25 -30.91
C ARG A 27 12.05 -3.97 -32.36
N ILE A 28 11.88 -2.73 -32.79
CA ILE A 28 12.34 -2.29 -34.11
C ILE A 28 13.80 -1.90 -33.97
N ASN A 29 14.70 -2.74 -34.48
CA ASN A 29 16.12 -2.43 -34.54
C ASN A 29 16.41 -1.82 -35.91
N ASN A 30 16.80 -0.55 -35.96
CA ASN A 30 17.15 0.13 -37.20
C ASN A 30 18.17 1.22 -36.92
N THR A 31 19.04 1.48 -37.92
CA THR A 31 20.03 2.55 -37.89
C THR A 31 19.58 3.80 -38.64
N ASP A 32 18.47 3.71 -39.38
CA ASP A 32 17.86 4.82 -40.10
C ASP A 32 16.83 5.56 -39.25
N LYS A 33 16.41 6.76 -39.68
CA LYS A 33 15.45 7.60 -38.96
C LYS A 33 13.97 7.21 -39.20
N ARG A 34 13.70 5.94 -39.52
CA ARG A 34 12.41 5.47 -40.08
C ARG A 34 11.70 4.42 -39.21
N CYS A 35 11.91 4.48 -37.88
CA CYS A 35 11.35 3.50 -36.95
C CYS A 35 9.82 3.43 -37.03
N LEU A 36 9.11 4.55 -37.26
CA LEU A 36 7.65 4.56 -37.47
C LEU A 36 7.21 3.67 -38.64
N LEU A 37 7.78 3.91 -39.83
CA LEU A 37 7.40 3.17 -41.04
C LEU A 37 7.78 1.69 -40.92
N ARG A 38 8.94 1.39 -40.32
CA ARG A 38 9.33 0.01 -40.02
C ARG A 38 8.38 -0.66 -39.04
N ALA A 39 7.93 0.05 -38.01
CA ALA A 39 6.97 -0.46 -37.04
C ALA A 39 5.62 -0.76 -37.69
N LEU A 40 5.13 0.12 -38.57
CA LEU A 40 3.89 -0.11 -39.34
C LEU A 40 3.99 -1.35 -40.24
N VAL A 41 5.10 -1.50 -40.98
CA VAL A 41 5.35 -2.68 -41.82
C VAL A 41 5.37 -3.97 -40.99
N VAL A 42 6.04 -3.97 -39.84
CA VAL A 42 6.10 -5.13 -38.95
C VAL A 42 4.73 -5.43 -38.33
N ALA A 43 3.98 -4.42 -37.90
CA ALA A 43 2.63 -4.60 -37.35
C ALA A 43 1.67 -5.19 -38.41
N CYS A 44 1.73 -4.69 -39.64
CA CYS A 44 0.95 -5.21 -40.77
C CYS A 44 1.33 -6.67 -41.09
N ALA A 45 2.62 -6.97 -41.19
CA ALA A 45 3.10 -8.33 -41.43
C ALA A 45 2.65 -9.30 -40.33
N TYR A 46 2.59 -8.86 -39.06
CA TYR A 46 2.07 -9.67 -37.98
C TYR A 46 0.59 -10.03 -38.16
N LEU A 47 -0.27 -9.06 -38.54
CA LEU A 47 -1.68 -9.34 -38.81
C LEU A 47 -1.84 -10.33 -39.98
N GLN A 48 -1.07 -10.16 -41.05
CA GLN A 48 -1.07 -11.08 -42.19
C GLN A 48 -0.60 -12.49 -41.79
N PHE A 49 0.38 -12.60 -40.90
CA PHE A 49 0.85 -13.87 -40.37
C PHE A 49 -0.22 -14.58 -39.53
N VAL A 50 -0.90 -13.85 -38.62
CA VAL A 50 -2.00 -14.40 -37.80
C VAL A 50 -3.18 -14.82 -38.69
N ALA A 51 -3.44 -14.08 -39.76
CA ALA A 51 -4.44 -14.42 -40.78
C ALA A 51 -3.98 -15.55 -41.74
N LYS A 52 -2.81 -16.16 -41.52
CA LYS A 52 -2.21 -17.23 -42.34
C LYS A 52 -1.98 -16.86 -43.81
N ARG A 53 -1.82 -15.57 -44.12
CA ARG A 53 -1.58 -15.07 -45.48
C ARG A 53 -0.12 -15.02 -45.87
N ILE A 54 0.78 -14.94 -44.89
CA ILE A 54 2.22 -15.05 -45.08
C ILE A 54 2.77 -16.22 -44.25
N THR A 55 3.86 -16.83 -44.72
CA THR A 55 4.51 -17.93 -44.00
C THR A 55 5.30 -17.41 -42.80
N GLU A 56 5.61 -18.32 -41.86
CA GLU A 56 6.42 -17.98 -40.69
C GLU A 56 7.81 -17.46 -41.09
N ASP A 57 8.42 -17.98 -42.16
CA ASP A 57 9.72 -17.53 -42.65
C ASP A 57 9.69 -16.11 -43.21
N VAL A 58 8.58 -15.72 -43.84
CA VAL A 58 8.38 -14.34 -44.32
C VAL A 58 8.17 -13.42 -43.12
N TRP A 59 7.36 -13.82 -42.15
CA TRP A 59 7.18 -13.08 -40.90
C TRP A 59 8.50 -12.88 -40.16
N ARG A 60 9.30 -13.94 -39.95
CA ARG A 60 10.61 -13.86 -39.27
C ARG A 60 11.55 -12.90 -39.98
N ARG A 61 11.58 -12.91 -41.32
CA ARG A 61 12.39 -11.98 -42.12
C ARG A 61 11.92 -10.53 -42.02
N ILE A 62 10.61 -10.25 -41.98
CA ILE A 62 10.11 -8.88 -41.85
C ILE A 62 10.25 -8.37 -40.41
N LYS A 63 10.10 -9.25 -39.41
CA LYS A 63 10.23 -8.95 -37.99
C LYS A 63 11.63 -8.45 -37.61
N THR A 64 12.68 -9.01 -38.21
CA THR A 64 14.07 -8.62 -37.95
C THR A 64 14.51 -7.47 -38.86
N ASN A 65 15.58 -6.77 -38.49
CA ASN A 65 16.18 -5.75 -39.35
C ASN A 65 16.77 -6.39 -40.60
N SER A 66 15.98 -6.46 -41.68
CA SER A 66 16.35 -7.15 -42.91
C SER A 66 16.24 -6.23 -44.14
N PRO A 67 16.90 -6.60 -45.25
CA PRO A 67 16.69 -5.93 -46.53
C PRO A 67 15.22 -5.88 -46.95
N LYS A 68 14.45 -6.94 -46.63
CA LYS A 68 13.02 -7.01 -46.96
C LYS A 68 12.19 -6.01 -46.14
N GLN A 69 12.44 -5.89 -44.84
CA GLN A 69 11.79 -4.88 -43.99
C GLN A 69 12.12 -3.46 -44.50
N THR A 70 13.38 -3.23 -44.87
CA THR A 70 13.87 -1.94 -45.38
C THR A 70 13.21 -1.58 -46.72
N LYS A 71 13.07 -2.54 -47.62
CA LYS A 71 12.38 -2.36 -48.90
C LYS A 71 10.92 -1.96 -48.70
N LEU A 72 10.19 -2.72 -47.88
CA LEU A 72 8.76 -2.46 -47.61
C LEU A 72 8.53 -1.10 -46.92
N ALA A 73 9.40 -0.72 -45.98
CA ALA A 73 9.33 0.60 -45.34
C ALA A 73 9.60 1.74 -46.34
N THR A 74 10.46 1.49 -47.33
CA THR A 74 10.77 2.46 -48.40
C THR A 74 9.60 2.58 -49.40
N GLU A 75 8.98 1.46 -49.78
CA GLU A 75 7.77 1.45 -50.61
C GLU A 75 6.63 2.23 -49.93
N LEU A 76 6.41 2.00 -48.64
CA LEU A 76 5.43 2.74 -47.85
C LEU A 76 5.74 4.24 -47.79
N GLN A 77 7.01 4.60 -47.63
CA GLN A 77 7.45 5.99 -47.57
C GLN A 77 7.18 6.75 -48.87
N VAL A 78 7.49 6.12 -50.02
CA VAL A 78 7.28 6.68 -51.36
C VAL A 78 5.79 6.85 -51.62
N GLU A 79 4.99 5.83 -51.33
CA GLU A 79 3.53 5.87 -51.52
C GLU A 79 2.85 6.90 -50.60
N ALA A 80 3.44 7.20 -49.44
CA ALA A 80 2.98 8.22 -48.52
C ALA A 80 3.45 9.64 -48.86
N GLY A 81 4.29 9.82 -49.90
CA GLY A 81 4.84 11.13 -50.22
C GLY A 81 5.76 11.69 -49.12
N LEU A 82 6.28 10.83 -48.24
CA LEU A 82 7.07 11.21 -47.08
C LEU A 82 8.56 11.39 -47.44
N TYR A 83 8.84 12.30 -48.37
CA TYR A 83 10.18 12.69 -48.81
C TYR A 83 10.19 14.17 -49.25
N THR A 84 11.33 14.83 -49.13
CA THR A 84 11.52 16.20 -49.67
C THR A 84 12.16 16.13 -51.04
N THR A 85 11.91 17.12 -51.90
CA THR A 85 12.36 17.20 -53.31
C THR A 85 13.89 17.15 -53.48
N HIS A 86 14.67 17.23 -52.39
CA HIS A 86 16.13 17.27 -52.39
C HIS A 86 16.83 16.22 -51.49
N GLN A 87 16.11 15.25 -50.88
CA GLN A 87 16.72 14.16 -50.11
C GLN A 87 16.56 12.80 -50.80
N ILE A 88 17.61 11.96 -50.76
CA ILE A 88 17.48 10.54 -51.11
C ILE A 88 16.49 9.92 -50.13
N VAL A 89 15.51 9.13 -50.59
CA VAL A 89 14.44 8.52 -49.77
C VAL A 89 14.98 7.82 -48.50
N SER A 90 16.19 7.26 -48.57
CA SER A 90 16.89 6.63 -47.45
C SER A 90 17.34 7.58 -46.32
N GLN A 91 17.39 8.89 -46.58
CA GLN A 91 17.81 9.94 -45.63
C GLN A 91 16.64 10.78 -45.09
N ALA A 92 15.45 10.66 -45.68
CA ALA A 92 14.27 11.37 -45.24
C ALA A 92 13.73 10.80 -43.91
N GLY A 93 13.42 11.71 -43.00
CA GLY A 93 13.02 11.43 -41.63
C GLY A 93 13.74 12.34 -40.62
N PRO A 94 13.30 12.31 -39.35
CA PRO A 94 12.40 11.30 -38.81
C PRO A 94 10.92 11.65 -38.83
N PHE A 95 10.08 10.62 -38.74
CA PHE A 95 8.63 10.71 -38.87
C PHE A 95 7.94 10.53 -37.51
N GLY A 96 7.23 11.56 -37.06
CA GLY A 96 6.46 11.56 -35.81
C GLY A 96 5.02 11.07 -35.99
N LEU A 97 4.19 11.31 -34.96
CA LEU A 97 2.76 10.96 -34.97
C LEU A 97 1.97 11.68 -36.09
N ASP A 98 2.47 12.84 -36.50
CA ASP A 98 1.92 13.66 -37.58
C ASP A 98 1.94 12.96 -38.94
N ALA A 99 2.87 12.02 -39.17
CA ALA A 99 2.94 11.25 -40.42
C ALA A 99 2.04 10.00 -40.43
N LEU A 100 1.37 9.66 -39.33
CA LEU A 100 0.54 8.45 -39.22
C LEU A 100 -0.69 8.45 -40.14
N PRO A 101 -1.47 9.55 -40.28
CA PRO A 101 -2.65 9.56 -41.15
C PRO A 101 -2.29 9.23 -42.60
N GLU A 102 -1.25 9.88 -43.15
CA GLU A 102 -0.77 9.68 -44.52
C GLU A 102 -0.18 8.28 -44.67
N ALA A 103 0.66 7.83 -43.73
CA ALA A 103 1.26 6.49 -43.78
C ALA A 103 0.21 5.38 -43.74
N ILE A 104 -0.84 5.50 -42.92
CA ILE A 104 -1.93 4.52 -42.87
C ILE A 104 -2.78 4.55 -44.14
N CYS A 105 -3.07 5.75 -44.66
CA CYS A 105 -3.78 5.90 -45.93
C CYS A 105 -3.05 5.18 -47.07
N SER A 106 -1.73 5.37 -47.16
CA SER A 106 -0.86 4.69 -48.14
C SER A 106 -0.75 3.20 -47.89
N LEU A 107 -0.67 2.76 -46.64
CA LEU A 107 -0.66 1.34 -46.30
C LEU A 107 -1.95 0.65 -46.76
N ASN A 108 -3.10 1.30 -46.61
CA ASN A 108 -4.39 0.80 -47.12
C ASN A 108 -4.42 0.74 -48.65
N ARG A 109 -3.79 1.69 -49.37
CA ARG A 109 -3.64 1.62 -50.83
C ARG A 109 -2.76 0.45 -51.29
N LEU A 110 -1.65 0.20 -50.58
CA LEU A 110 -0.75 -0.92 -50.85
C LEU A 110 -1.38 -2.29 -50.54
N HIS A 111 -2.45 -2.32 -49.76
CA HIS A 111 -3.18 -3.53 -49.38
C HIS A 111 -4.68 -3.41 -49.68
N PRO A 112 -5.09 -3.45 -50.96
CA PRO A 112 -6.50 -3.33 -51.34
C PRO A 112 -7.40 -4.35 -50.62
N GLY A 113 -8.56 -3.89 -50.13
CA GLY A 113 -9.51 -4.71 -49.39
C GLY A 113 -9.27 -4.78 -47.87
N HIS A 114 -8.25 -4.09 -47.37
CA HIS A 114 -8.01 -3.88 -45.94
C HIS A 114 -8.44 -2.49 -45.50
N ASN A 115 -8.75 -2.37 -44.19
CA ASN A 115 -8.99 -1.09 -43.55
C ASN A 115 -8.21 -1.06 -42.22
N PHE A 116 -6.92 -0.75 -42.35
CA PHE A 116 -6.03 -0.60 -41.22
C PHE A 116 -6.29 0.71 -40.49
N GLY A 117 -6.40 0.60 -39.17
CA GLY A 117 -6.27 1.70 -38.22
C GLY A 117 -4.98 1.56 -37.42
N VAL A 118 -4.67 2.55 -36.57
CA VAL A 118 -3.48 2.49 -35.71
C VAL A 118 -3.76 3.06 -34.33
N ARG A 119 -3.19 2.41 -33.32
CA ARG A 119 -3.12 2.92 -31.95
C ARG A 119 -1.68 2.99 -31.49
N VAL A 120 -1.30 4.13 -30.93
CA VAL A 120 0.03 4.33 -30.35
C VAL A 120 -0.10 4.47 -28.84
N TYR A 121 0.70 3.68 -28.12
CA TYR A 121 0.79 3.71 -26.66
C TYR A 121 2.15 4.29 -26.25
N ARG A 122 2.19 5.21 -25.29
CA ARG A 122 3.43 5.85 -24.84
C ARG A 122 3.92 5.26 -23.53
N ALA A 123 5.18 4.83 -23.48
CA ALA A 123 5.78 4.23 -22.29
C ALA A 123 5.81 5.19 -21.09
N GLU A 124 6.20 6.44 -21.33
CA GLU A 124 6.37 7.48 -20.30
C GLU A 124 5.04 7.87 -19.65
N GLU A 125 3.91 7.65 -20.34
CA GLU A 125 2.56 7.91 -19.83
C GLU A 125 1.88 6.59 -19.39
N ALA A 126 2.63 5.70 -18.74
CA ALA A 126 2.14 4.42 -18.23
C ALA A 126 1.40 3.58 -19.29
N ASN A 127 1.90 3.59 -20.53
CA ASN A 127 1.31 2.91 -21.69
C ASN A 127 -0.08 3.42 -22.10
N ARG A 128 -0.40 4.69 -21.81
CA ARG A 128 -1.64 5.34 -22.28
C ARG A 128 -1.69 5.41 -23.81
N CYS A 129 -2.87 5.24 -24.39
CA CYS A 129 -3.07 5.47 -25.82
C CYS A 129 -3.06 6.97 -26.10
N ILE A 130 -2.07 7.43 -26.87
CA ILE A 130 -1.86 8.84 -27.19
C ILE A 130 -2.31 9.21 -28.60
N PHE A 131 -2.56 8.22 -29.44
CA PHE A 131 -3.01 8.40 -30.82
C PHE A 131 -3.89 7.22 -31.23
N ASN A 132 -5.06 7.50 -31.80
CA ASN A 132 -6.03 6.50 -32.23
C ASN A 132 -6.64 6.90 -33.57
N LEU A 133 -6.32 6.15 -34.62
CA LEU A 133 -6.94 6.25 -35.93
C LEU A 133 -7.80 5.00 -36.15
N PRO A 134 -9.11 5.14 -36.40
CA PRO A 134 -10.03 4.01 -36.50
C PRO A 134 -9.77 3.17 -37.76
N GLY A 135 -10.10 1.88 -37.67
CA GLY A 135 -10.06 0.91 -38.77
C GLY A 135 -10.67 -0.42 -38.33
N THR A 136 -10.90 -1.35 -39.26
CA THR A 136 -11.38 -2.69 -38.92
C THR A 136 -10.25 -3.59 -38.40
N GLU A 137 -9.01 -3.31 -38.81
CA GLU A 137 -7.81 -4.01 -38.40
C GLU A 137 -6.84 -3.03 -37.74
N ILE A 138 -6.70 -3.09 -36.41
CA ILE A 138 -5.90 -2.10 -35.68
C ILE A 138 -4.45 -2.55 -35.53
N LEU A 139 -3.52 -1.72 -36.00
CA LEU A 139 -2.09 -1.84 -35.75
C LEU A 139 -1.75 -1.22 -34.39
N HIS A 140 -0.99 -1.93 -33.56
CA HIS A 140 -0.62 -1.43 -32.23
C HIS A 140 0.88 -1.12 -32.16
N LEU A 141 1.21 0.15 -31.93
CA LEU A 141 2.58 0.64 -31.80
C LEU A 141 2.86 1.06 -30.36
N HIS A 142 4.09 0.86 -29.92
CA HIS A 142 4.58 1.33 -28.63
C HIS A 142 5.66 2.37 -28.86
N LEU A 143 5.47 3.57 -28.31
CA LEU A 143 6.39 4.68 -28.40
C LEU A 143 7.17 4.76 -27.09
N VAL A 144 8.48 4.54 -27.16
CA VAL A 144 9.41 4.67 -26.05
C VAL A 144 10.36 5.81 -26.40
N GLU A 145 10.34 6.87 -25.60
CA GLU A 145 10.95 8.17 -25.85
C GLU A 145 10.59 8.68 -27.24
N GLN A 146 11.44 8.42 -28.23
CA GLN A 146 11.35 8.87 -29.61
C GLN A 146 11.44 7.70 -30.59
N HIS A 147 11.12 6.48 -30.16
CA HIS A 147 11.29 5.27 -30.95
C HIS A 147 10.04 4.41 -30.98
N PHE A 148 9.62 4.03 -32.18
CA PHE A 148 8.44 3.20 -32.40
C PHE A 148 8.79 1.72 -32.44
N ASN A 149 8.11 0.96 -31.59
CA ASN A 149 8.13 -0.49 -31.50
C ASN A 149 6.73 -1.06 -31.78
N VAL A 150 6.61 -2.38 -31.87
CA VAL A 150 5.35 -3.05 -32.23
C VAL A 150 4.80 -3.91 -31.10
N ILE A 151 3.52 -3.74 -30.83
CA ILE A 151 2.74 -4.60 -29.94
C ILE A 151 1.97 -5.61 -30.79
N THR A 152 2.27 -6.89 -30.65
CA THR A 152 1.63 -7.94 -31.46
C THR A 152 0.38 -8.52 -30.80
N LYS A 153 0.32 -8.55 -29.46
CA LYS A 153 -0.91 -8.90 -28.73
C LYS A 153 -1.15 -7.91 -27.61
N LEU A 154 -2.18 -7.09 -27.78
CA LEU A 154 -2.48 -5.98 -26.88
C LEU A 154 -2.82 -6.42 -25.45
N PRO A 155 -3.72 -7.40 -25.19
CA PRO A 155 -3.97 -7.84 -23.82
C PRO A 155 -2.71 -8.36 -23.12
N ALA A 156 -1.89 -9.13 -23.84
CA ALA A 156 -0.66 -9.70 -23.31
C ALA A 156 0.42 -8.64 -23.02
N PHE A 157 0.47 -7.56 -23.81
CA PHE A 157 1.33 -6.41 -23.56
C PHE A 157 1.02 -5.74 -22.22
N PHE A 158 -0.27 -5.55 -21.91
CA PHE A 158 -0.74 -5.10 -20.61
C PHE A 158 -0.77 -6.20 -19.53
N GLY A 159 -0.24 -7.39 -19.79
CA GLY A 159 -0.25 -8.52 -18.82
C GLY A 159 -1.66 -8.90 -18.34
N SER A 160 -2.66 -8.85 -19.23
CA SER A 160 -4.06 -9.15 -18.93
C SER A 160 -4.67 -10.13 -19.94
N HIS A 161 -5.80 -10.74 -19.59
CA HIS A 161 -6.51 -11.65 -20.50
C HIS A 161 -7.30 -10.94 -21.59
N HIS A 162 -7.84 -9.74 -21.30
CA HIS A 162 -8.69 -8.99 -22.20
C HIS A 162 -8.33 -7.50 -22.26
N TYR A 163 -8.80 -6.82 -23.30
CA TYR A 163 -8.63 -5.37 -23.47
C TYR A 163 -9.91 -4.77 -24.05
N CYS A 164 -10.41 -3.70 -23.44
CA CYS A 164 -11.60 -3.00 -23.92
C CYS A 164 -11.20 -1.87 -24.88
N ALA A 165 -11.57 -1.99 -26.15
CA ALA A 165 -11.23 -0.98 -27.15
C ALA A 165 -11.97 0.36 -26.96
N LYS A 166 -13.03 0.40 -26.14
CA LYS A 166 -13.88 1.58 -25.91
C LYS A 166 -13.41 2.44 -24.73
N CYS A 167 -13.16 1.84 -23.57
CA CYS A 167 -12.57 2.56 -22.44
C CYS A 167 -11.03 2.47 -22.39
N GLU A 168 -10.43 1.80 -23.38
CA GLU A 168 -8.97 1.67 -23.53
C GLU A 168 -8.25 1.02 -22.34
N MET A 169 -8.97 0.21 -21.55
CA MET A 169 -8.44 -0.48 -20.37
C MET A 169 -8.29 -1.99 -20.57
N ALA A 170 -7.18 -2.53 -20.09
CA ALA A 170 -6.97 -3.97 -19.94
C ALA A 170 -7.69 -4.51 -18.70
N TYR A 171 -8.20 -5.74 -18.76
CA TYR A 171 -8.92 -6.37 -17.64
C TYR A 171 -8.79 -7.90 -17.67
N ASP A 172 -9.00 -8.51 -16.50
CA ASP A 172 -8.83 -9.97 -16.28
C ASP A 172 -10.15 -10.71 -16.02
N SER A 173 -11.26 -9.98 -15.80
CA SER A 173 -12.59 -10.57 -15.64
C SER A 173 -13.13 -11.10 -16.98
N ASP A 174 -14.11 -12.00 -16.92
CA ASP A 174 -14.92 -12.41 -18.07
C ASP A 174 -15.39 -11.17 -18.90
N PRO A 175 -15.25 -11.18 -20.24
CA PRO A 175 -15.70 -10.10 -21.12
C PRO A 175 -17.17 -9.71 -20.91
N ALA A 176 -18.04 -10.66 -20.57
CA ALA A 176 -19.46 -10.39 -20.32
C ALA A 176 -19.70 -9.60 -19.02
N LYS A 177 -18.73 -9.60 -18.09
CA LYS A 177 -18.81 -8.92 -16.79
C LYS A 177 -18.03 -7.61 -16.76
N HIS A 178 -17.34 -7.25 -17.85
CA HIS A 178 -16.57 -6.02 -17.94
C HIS A 178 -17.49 -4.78 -17.85
N LYS A 179 -17.26 -3.94 -16.83
CA LYS A 179 -17.95 -2.65 -16.68
C LYS A 179 -17.12 -1.57 -17.36
N CYS A 180 -17.48 -1.25 -18.60
CA CYS A 180 -16.82 -0.20 -19.38
C CYS A 180 -17.11 1.19 -18.78
N VAL A 181 -16.07 1.96 -18.44
CA VAL A 181 -16.20 3.32 -17.87
C VAL A 181 -16.88 4.28 -18.86
N ASP A 182 -16.72 4.03 -20.16
CA ASP A 182 -17.33 4.78 -21.26
C ASP A 182 -18.81 4.38 -21.54
N ALA A 183 -19.42 3.58 -20.66
CA ALA A 183 -20.84 3.25 -20.74
C ALA A 183 -21.72 4.31 -20.09
N CYS A 184 -22.80 4.72 -20.78
CA CYS A 184 -23.80 5.59 -20.19
C CYS A 184 -24.36 4.96 -18.90
N SER A 185 -24.41 5.71 -17.81
CA SER A 185 -24.87 5.19 -16.52
C SER A 185 -26.33 4.72 -16.53
N THR A 186 -27.16 5.25 -17.44
CA THR A 186 -28.60 4.97 -17.54
C THR A 186 -28.91 3.86 -18.53
N CYS A 187 -28.59 4.04 -19.82
CA CYS A 187 -28.87 3.04 -20.85
C CYS A 187 -27.80 1.95 -20.98
N LYS A 188 -26.66 2.09 -20.27
CA LYS A 188 -25.51 1.15 -20.27
C LYS A 188 -24.88 0.92 -21.65
N THR A 189 -25.22 1.74 -22.64
CA THR A 189 -24.63 1.68 -23.98
C THR A 189 -23.23 2.29 -23.96
N PRO A 190 -22.17 1.55 -24.34
CA PRO A 190 -20.80 2.08 -24.36
C PRO A 190 -20.53 2.99 -25.56
N GLY A 191 -19.94 4.17 -25.31
CA GLY A 191 -19.60 5.20 -26.32
C GLY A 191 -20.75 6.14 -26.67
N SER A 192 -21.84 6.13 -25.89
CA SER A 192 -22.98 7.02 -26.14
C SER A 192 -22.83 8.34 -25.37
N ASN A 193 -22.78 9.46 -26.09
CA ASN A 193 -22.72 10.83 -25.53
C ASN A 193 -24.06 11.31 -24.94
N CYS A 194 -24.77 10.44 -24.21
CA CYS A 194 -26.11 10.73 -23.68
C CYS A 194 -26.14 11.90 -22.69
N LYS A 195 -24.99 12.31 -22.11
CA LYS A 195 -24.90 13.41 -21.13
C LYS A 195 -24.83 14.81 -21.75
N VAL A 196 -24.58 14.93 -23.06
CA VAL A 196 -24.31 16.22 -23.74
C VAL A 196 -25.57 17.09 -23.88
N ASN A 197 -26.76 16.48 -23.92
CA ASN A 197 -28.03 17.20 -24.01
C ASN A 197 -29.03 16.60 -23.00
N ARG A 198 -29.31 17.31 -21.91
CA ARG A 198 -30.10 16.81 -20.76
C ARG A 198 -31.57 17.21 -20.87
N ALA A 199 -32.27 16.68 -21.87
CA ALA A 199 -33.72 16.78 -22.01
C ALA A 199 -34.37 15.51 -21.47
N TYR A 200 -34.42 15.34 -20.15
CA TYR A 200 -34.79 14.08 -19.50
C TYR A 200 -36.15 13.55 -19.99
N VAL A 201 -36.19 12.27 -20.35
CA VAL A 201 -37.41 11.58 -20.81
C VAL A 201 -37.64 10.36 -19.93
N ARG A 202 -38.82 10.27 -19.32
CA ARG A 202 -39.22 9.12 -18.51
C ARG A 202 -39.66 7.96 -19.40
N CYS A 203 -39.10 6.78 -19.18
CA CYS A 203 -39.56 5.56 -19.83
C CYS A 203 -40.90 5.13 -19.21
N GLN A 204 -41.94 4.97 -20.03
CA GLN A 204 -43.27 4.55 -19.56
C GLN A 204 -43.31 3.07 -19.13
N ASP A 205 -42.44 2.24 -19.68
CA ASP A 205 -42.47 0.78 -19.44
C ASP A 205 -41.81 0.41 -18.11
N CYS A 206 -40.66 1.02 -17.79
CA CYS A 206 -39.88 0.70 -16.59
C CYS A 206 -39.78 1.84 -15.57
N GLY A 207 -40.29 3.03 -15.90
CA GLY A 207 -40.24 4.21 -15.02
C GLY A 207 -38.89 4.94 -14.94
N LEU A 208 -37.84 4.46 -15.62
CA LEU A 208 -36.49 5.05 -15.58
C LEU A 208 -36.40 6.39 -16.34
N ASN A 209 -35.78 7.40 -15.72
CA ASN A 209 -35.48 8.68 -16.36
C ASN A 209 -34.21 8.59 -17.22
N CYS A 210 -34.39 8.62 -18.55
CA CYS A 210 -33.32 8.66 -19.54
C CYS A 210 -32.87 10.10 -19.79
N TYR A 211 -31.58 10.34 -20.09
CA TYR A 211 -31.04 11.70 -20.22
C TYR A 211 -31.64 12.52 -21.38
N ASN A 212 -32.04 11.83 -22.46
CA ASN A 212 -32.67 12.39 -23.66
C ASN A 212 -33.33 11.28 -24.50
N ALA A 213 -33.97 11.66 -25.61
CA ALA A 213 -34.63 10.72 -26.53
C ALA A 213 -33.67 9.64 -27.06
N GLN A 214 -32.43 9.99 -27.41
CA GLN A 214 -31.43 9.02 -27.88
C GLN A 214 -31.07 8.01 -26.78
N CYS A 215 -30.99 8.46 -25.53
CA CYS A 215 -30.76 7.60 -24.37
C CYS A 215 -31.93 6.62 -24.16
N LEU A 216 -33.18 7.08 -24.34
CA LEU A 216 -34.37 6.24 -24.27
C LEU A 216 -34.40 5.20 -25.39
N GLU A 217 -34.05 5.58 -26.62
CA GLU A 217 -33.97 4.65 -27.75
C GLU A 217 -32.93 3.56 -27.48
N ASN A 218 -31.72 3.96 -27.04
CA ASN A 218 -30.66 3.03 -26.65
C ASN A 218 -31.08 2.12 -25.48
N HIS A 219 -31.86 2.65 -24.53
CA HIS A 219 -32.39 1.91 -23.39
C HIS A 219 -33.39 0.81 -23.81
N LYS A 220 -34.25 1.09 -24.80
CA LYS A 220 -35.22 0.14 -25.37
C LYS A 220 -34.64 -0.75 -26.47
N ARG A 221 -33.46 -0.44 -27.00
CA ARG A 221 -32.82 -1.18 -28.08
C ARG A 221 -32.52 -2.62 -27.64
N LYS A 222 -33.05 -3.58 -28.38
CA LYS A 222 -32.79 -5.01 -28.17
C LYS A 222 -31.41 -5.41 -28.70
N ASN A 223 -30.69 -6.21 -27.94
CA ASN A 223 -29.43 -6.82 -28.35
C ASN A 223 -29.67 -8.05 -29.24
N LYS A 224 -28.60 -8.72 -29.68
CA LYS A 224 -28.66 -9.94 -30.51
C LYS A 224 -29.46 -11.09 -29.88
N ALA A 225 -29.64 -11.09 -28.55
CA ALA A 225 -30.44 -12.06 -27.81
C ALA A 225 -31.90 -11.58 -27.57
N GLY A 226 -32.33 -10.50 -28.22
CA GLY A 226 -33.70 -9.97 -28.13
C GLY A 226 -34.00 -9.20 -26.84
N ARG A 227 -32.99 -8.84 -26.04
CA ARG A 227 -33.13 -8.21 -24.71
C ARG A 227 -32.68 -6.76 -24.72
N SER A 228 -33.38 -5.90 -24.01
CA SER A 228 -33.04 -4.48 -23.83
C SER A 228 -32.66 -4.16 -22.38
N ARG A 229 -32.14 -2.95 -22.12
CA ARG A 229 -31.94 -2.50 -20.74
C ARG A 229 -33.28 -2.30 -20.03
N CYS A 230 -34.32 -1.90 -20.76
CA CYS A 230 -35.68 -1.72 -20.26
C CYS A 230 -36.22 -2.99 -19.59
N ASP A 231 -35.95 -4.16 -20.16
CA ASP A 231 -36.40 -5.46 -19.64
C ASP A 231 -35.69 -5.91 -18.35
N SER A 232 -34.70 -5.14 -17.87
CA SER A 232 -33.84 -5.49 -16.73
C SER A 232 -33.84 -4.45 -15.62
N VAL A 233 -34.76 -3.48 -15.69
CA VAL A 233 -34.90 -2.45 -14.65
C VAL A 233 -36.36 -2.15 -14.39
N HIS A 234 -36.68 -1.77 -13.16
CA HIS A 234 -37.97 -1.25 -12.77
C HIS A 234 -37.78 -0.14 -11.75
N VAL A 235 -38.55 0.95 -11.87
CA VAL A 235 -38.59 2.04 -10.90
C VAL A 235 -39.93 2.01 -10.20
N CYS A 236 -39.92 1.78 -8.89
CA CYS A 236 -41.11 1.78 -8.06
C CYS A 236 -41.83 3.13 -8.13
N GLY A 237 -43.13 3.12 -8.43
CA GLY A 237 -43.94 4.34 -8.56
C GLY A 237 -44.13 5.10 -7.25
N THR A 238 -44.04 4.41 -6.10
CA THR A 238 -44.31 4.98 -4.77
C THR A 238 -43.07 5.63 -4.15
N CYS A 239 -41.94 4.94 -4.14
CA CYS A 239 -40.71 5.39 -3.47
C CYS A 239 -39.58 5.78 -4.43
N GLY A 240 -39.75 5.55 -5.74
CA GLY A 240 -38.72 5.84 -6.75
C GLY A 240 -37.52 4.89 -6.74
N TYR A 241 -37.57 3.79 -5.97
CA TYR A 241 -36.48 2.81 -5.91
C TYR A 241 -36.28 2.13 -7.28
N LEU A 242 -35.02 2.09 -7.73
CA LEU A 242 -34.62 1.41 -8.96
C LEU A 242 -34.16 -0.01 -8.63
N GLU A 243 -34.91 -0.98 -9.12
CA GLU A 243 -34.61 -2.41 -9.04
C GLU A 243 -33.99 -2.90 -10.35
N GLU A 244 -32.91 -3.70 -10.27
CA GLU A 244 -32.36 -4.40 -11.44
C GLU A 244 -32.93 -5.82 -11.49
N LEU A 245 -33.67 -6.12 -12.55
CA LEU A 245 -34.39 -7.37 -12.73
C LEU A 245 -33.63 -8.31 -13.67
N LYS A 246 -33.73 -9.63 -13.43
CA LYS A 246 -33.47 -10.59 -14.50
C LYS A 246 -34.60 -10.52 -15.51
N VAL A 247 -34.28 -10.72 -16.79
CA VAL A 247 -35.26 -10.65 -17.87
C VAL A 247 -36.42 -11.62 -17.60
N GLY A 248 -37.64 -11.07 -17.48
CA GLY A 248 -38.87 -11.83 -17.20
C GLY A 248 -39.20 -12.04 -15.71
N GLN A 249 -38.41 -11.50 -14.78
CA GLN A 249 -38.71 -11.52 -13.35
C GLN A 249 -39.63 -10.36 -12.99
N ALA A 250 -40.64 -10.60 -12.14
CA ALA A 250 -41.47 -9.55 -11.59
C ALA A 250 -40.68 -8.71 -10.55
N PRO A 251 -41.01 -7.42 -10.33
CA PRO A 251 -40.40 -6.61 -9.28
C PRO A 251 -40.62 -7.23 -7.89
N GLU A 252 -39.55 -7.40 -7.11
CA GLU A 252 -39.60 -7.93 -5.73
C GLU A 252 -39.57 -6.80 -4.68
N HIS A 253 -39.32 -5.55 -5.09
CA HIS A 253 -39.22 -4.42 -4.17
C HIS A 253 -40.50 -4.19 -3.35
N GLN A 254 -40.35 -4.16 -2.02
CA GLN A 254 -41.36 -3.74 -1.06
C GLN A 254 -40.95 -2.41 -0.40
N CYS A 255 -41.83 -1.41 -0.45
CA CYS A 255 -41.59 -0.12 0.20
C CYS A 255 -41.46 -0.29 1.73
N GLY A 256 -40.49 0.40 2.34
CA GLY A 256 -40.16 0.25 3.76
C GLY A 256 -39.18 -0.90 4.05
N TYR A 257 -38.94 -1.80 3.11
CA TYR A 257 -37.96 -2.88 3.22
C TYR A 257 -36.73 -2.60 2.38
N ALA A 258 -35.56 -2.83 2.96
CA ALA A 258 -34.30 -2.71 2.24
C ALA A 258 -33.37 -3.86 2.59
N LYS A 259 -32.47 -4.17 1.66
CA LYS A 259 -31.40 -5.10 1.94
C LYS A 259 -30.39 -4.42 2.85
N CYS A 260 -30.31 -4.88 4.10
CA CYS A 260 -29.33 -4.38 5.05
C CYS A 260 -27.91 -4.48 4.43
N PRO A 261 -27.16 -3.37 4.36
CA PRO A 261 -25.84 -3.37 3.74
C PRO A 261 -24.82 -4.20 4.53
N VAL A 262 -25.10 -4.53 5.78
CA VAL A 262 -24.23 -5.30 6.68
C VAL A 262 -24.58 -6.79 6.66
N CYS A 263 -25.72 -7.21 7.22
CA CYS A 263 -26.09 -8.63 7.29
C CYS A 263 -26.61 -9.22 5.96
N LYS A 264 -26.89 -8.38 4.94
CA LYS A 264 -27.44 -8.75 3.63
C LYS A 264 -28.85 -9.35 3.66
N GLN A 265 -29.55 -9.31 4.79
CA GLN A 265 -30.96 -9.69 4.88
C GLN A 265 -31.85 -8.58 4.31
N TYR A 266 -32.98 -8.94 3.71
CA TYR A 266 -33.98 -7.98 3.24
C TYR A 266 -35.06 -7.90 4.31
N ASP A 267 -35.14 -6.74 4.97
CA ASP A 267 -35.92 -6.59 6.19
C ASP A 267 -36.50 -5.17 6.28
N GLU A 268 -37.45 -4.99 7.19
CA GLU A 268 -38.10 -3.71 7.43
C GLU A 268 -37.09 -2.71 8.01
N THR A 269 -36.87 -1.62 7.29
CA THR A 269 -35.82 -0.64 7.66
C THR A 269 -36.05 0.04 9.01
N ALA A 270 -37.30 0.12 9.47
CA ALA A 270 -37.66 0.79 10.73
C ALA A 270 -37.35 -0.04 11.98
N THR A 271 -37.29 -1.37 11.86
CA THR A 271 -37.24 -2.32 12.99
C THR A 271 -36.05 -3.28 12.93
N HIS A 272 -35.24 -3.22 11.87
CA HIS A 272 -34.10 -4.12 11.67
C HIS A 272 -32.96 -3.89 12.67
N GLU A 273 -32.76 -4.84 13.58
CA GLU A 273 -31.60 -4.91 14.48
C GLU A 273 -30.45 -5.68 13.79
N CYS A 274 -29.50 -4.94 13.19
CA CYS A 274 -28.38 -5.55 12.49
C CYS A 274 -27.22 -5.86 13.44
N PHE A 275 -26.77 -7.11 13.43
CA PHE A 275 -25.52 -7.50 14.07
C PHE A 275 -24.39 -7.65 13.06
N VAL A 276 -23.19 -7.30 13.50
CA VAL A 276 -21.97 -7.45 12.74
C VAL A 276 -21.66 -8.95 12.53
N THR A 277 -21.46 -9.35 11.27
CA THR A 277 -21.15 -10.74 10.92
C THR A 277 -19.63 -11.00 10.94
N PRO A 278 -19.16 -12.12 11.54
CA PRO A 278 -17.75 -12.52 11.48
C PRO A 278 -17.26 -12.64 10.02
N PRO A 279 -16.17 -11.96 9.62
CA PRO A 279 -15.62 -12.10 8.29
C PRO A 279 -14.91 -13.45 8.15
N LYS A 280 -14.89 -14.02 6.94
CA LYS A 280 -14.00 -15.15 6.64
C LYS A 280 -12.55 -14.68 6.61
N ALA A 281 -11.66 -15.40 7.27
CA ALA A 281 -10.22 -15.16 7.19
C ALA A 281 -9.74 -15.27 5.73
N LYS A 282 -8.81 -14.40 5.32
CA LYS A 282 -8.21 -14.54 3.99
C LYS A 282 -7.33 -15.78 3.97
N GLU A 283 -7.55 -16.68 3.03
CA GLU A 283 -6.69 -17.84 2.83
C GLU A 283 -5.29 -17.37 2.41
N SER A 284 -4.25 -17.91 3.04
CA SER A 284 -2.90 -17.77 2.54
C SER A 284 -2.63 -18.90 1.56
N SER A 285 -2.29 -18.58 0.31
CA SER A 285 -1.55 -19.51 -0.52
C SER A 285 -0.15 -19.60 0.08
N ALA A 286 0.08 -20.60 0.95
CA ALA A 286 1.38 -20.83 1.54
C ALA A 286 2.44 -20.92 0.43
N PRO A 287 3.56 -20.17 0.51
CA PRO A 287 4.70 -20.46 -0.33
C PRO A 287 5.15 -21.90 -0.02
N PRO A 288 5.64 -22.66 -1.01
CA PRO A 288 5.97 -24.07 -0.85
C PRO A 288 6.96 -24.26 0.30
N ARG A 289 6.63 -25.18 1.23
CA ARG A 289 7.51 -25.61 2.32
C ARG A 289 8.49 -26.66 1.78
N CYS A 290 9.76 -26.58 2.19
CA CYS A 290 10.76 -27.59 1.84
C CYS A 290 10.49 -28.91 2.58
N GLY A 291 10.24 -29.99 1.83
CA GLY A 291 10.00 -31.33 2.39
C GLY A 291 11.24 -32.04 2.92
N ALA A 292 12.46 -31.60 2.57
CA ALA A 292 13.71 -32.30 2.90
C ALA A 292 14.29 -31.95 4.29
N CYS A 293 13.97 -30.79 4.87
CA CYS A 293 14.59 -30.33 6.12
C CYS A 293 13.59 -30.00 7.25
N GLY A 294 12.33 -30.44 7.13
CA GLY A 294 11.34 -30.32 8.22
C GLY A 294 11.01 -28.90 8.68
N GLY A 295 11.41 -27.87 7.92
CA GLY A 295 11.18 -26.45 8.28
C GLY A 295 12.28 -25.78 9.10
N LEU A 296 13.47 -26.38 9.24
CA LEU A 296 14.53 -25.88 10.13
C LEU A 296 15.65 -25.06 9.44
N HIS A 297 15.40 -24.45 8.29
CA HIS A 297 16.26 -23.41 7.75
C HIS A 297 15.54 -22.07 7.96
N SER A 298 15.75 -21.42 9.11
CA SER A 298 15.57 -19.97 9.15
C SER A 298 16.60 -19.40 8.18
N SER A 299 16.14 -18.53 7.30
CA SER A 299 16.88 -17.94 6.20
C SER A 299 18.11 -17.08 6.63
N ALA A 300 18.57 -17.16 7.88
CA ALA A 300 19.43 -16.19 8.56
C ALA A 300 20.91 -16.59 8.71
N ASN A 301 21.31 -17.81 8.34
CA ASN A 301 22.62 -18.34 8.79
C ASN A 301 23.68 -18.55 7.70
N CYS A 302 23.71 -17.73 6.63
CA CYS A 302 24.86 -17.69 5.72
C CYS A 302 25.29 -16.26 5.42
N ILE A 303 25.90 -15.59 6.39
CA ILE A 303 26.91 -14.56 6.11
C ILE A 303 28.19 -15.07 6.76
N ALA A 304 28.94 -15.89 6.02
CA ALA A 304 30.29 -16.28 6.39
C ALA A 304 31.21 -16.04 5.20
N GLY A 305 32.04 -15.00 5.35
CA GLY A 305 33.29 -14.79 4.62
C GLY A 305 33.15 -14.35 3.16
N ARG A 306 33.29 -13.04 2.91
CA ARG A 306 33.88 -12.55 1.65
C ARG A 306 34.80 -11.37 1.86
N ASP A 307 35.94 -11.48 1.21
CA ASP A 307 36.89 -10.42 0.93
C ASP A 307 36.37 -9.66 -0.31
N LEU A 308 35.95 -8.39 -0.12
CA LEU A 308 35.12 -7.62 -1.06
C LEU A 308 35.91 -6.54 -1.81
N ALA A 309 37.15 -6.83 -2.21
CA ALA A 309 37.99 -5.86 -2.92
C ALA A 309 37.99 -6.00 -4.45
N ARG A 310 37.46 -7.07 -5.07
CA ARG A 310 37.51 -7.26 -6.53
C ARG A 310 36.27 -7.96 -7.09
N ASP A 311 35.72 -7.38 -8.16
CA ASP A 311 34.64 -7.84 -9.03
C ASP A 311 33.18 -7.83 -8.51
N PHE A 312 32.49 -6.72 -8.81
CA PHE A 312 31.04 -6.54 -8.70
C PHE A 312 30.27 -7.24 -9.84
N THR A 313 30.38 -8.56 -9.96
CA THR A 313 29.42 -9.38 -10.73
C THR A 313 29.59 -10.85 -10.35
N SER A 314 28.86 -11.32 -9.33
CA SER A 314 28.25 -12.67 -9.28
C SER A 314 27.75 -13.03 -7.89
N CYS A 315 26.48 -13.46 -7.84
CA CYS A 315 25.83 -14.12 -6.71
C CYS A 315 26.48 -15.50 -6.48
N VAL A 316 26.85 -15.81 -5.24
CA VAL A 316 27.26 -17.17 -4.85
C VAL A 316 26.39 -17.63 -3.69
N SER A 317 25.34 -18.34 -4.04
CA SER A 317 24.66 -19.27 -3.15
C SER A 317 24.29 -20.51 -3.97
N HIS A 318 25.01 -21.60 -3.72
CA HIS A 318 24.82 -23.00 -4.12
C HIS A 318 23.80 -23.30 -5.25
N SER A 319 24.30 -23.95 -6.31
CA SER A 319 23.55 -24.40 -7.48
C SER A 319 22.40 -25.39 -7.20
N ASP A 320 22.36 -26.05 -6.04
CA ASP A 320 21.54 -27.26 -5.85
C ASP A 320 20.55 -27.23 -4.65
N CYS A 321 20.27 -26.06 -4.04
CA CYS A 321 19.19 -25.95 -3.05
C CYS A 321 17.84 -25.64 -3.73
N ALA A 322 16.82 -26.46 -3.48
CA ALA A 322 15.43 -26.20 -3.91
C ALA A 322 14.82 -24.91 -3.31
N CYS A 323 15.51 -24.25 -2.37
CA CYS A 323 15.08 -23.02 -1.71
C CYS A 323 15.34 -21.73 -2.53
N GLY A 324 16.24 -21.75 -3.53
CA GLY A 324 16.39 -20.70 -4.54
C GLY A 324 16.53 -19.24 -4.04
N MET A 325 16.95 -18.99 -2.79
CA MET A 325 17.07 -17.64 -2.24
C MET A 325 18.36 -16.98 -2.72
N ARG A 326 18.24 -15.76 -3.25
CA ARG A 326 19.35 -14.94 -3.77
C ARG A 326 19.29 -13.59 -3.08
N GLU A 327 20.39 -13.18 -2.44
CA GLU A 327 20.55 -11.79 -2.01
C GLU A 327 20.58 -10.89 -3.26
N PHE A 328 19.90 -9.74 -3.19
CA PHE A 328 19.97 -8.73 -4.23
C PHE A 328 20.58 -7.47 -3.63
N VAL A 329 21.72 -7.08 -4.20
CA VAL A 329 22.40 -5.83 -3.88
C VAL A 329 22.62 -5.11 -5.21
N SER A 330 22.27 -3.84 -5.22
CA SER A 330 22.54 -2.95 -6.35
C SER A 330 22.96 -1.59 -5.79
N VAL A 331 23.94 -0.99 -6.44
CA VAL A 331 24.50 0.32 -6.07
C VAL A 331 24.50 1.19 -7.32
N GLY A 332 24.16 2.47 -7.16
CA GLY A 332 24.13 3.45 -8.24
C GLY A 332 22.73 3.91 -8.64
N PRO A 333 22.62 4.80 -9.64
CA PRO A 333 21.40 5.55 -9.95
C PRO A 333 20.23 4.68 -10.46
N HIS A 334 20.52 3.48 -10.97
CA HIS A 334 19.50 2.56 -11.51
C HIS A 334 19.10 1.45 -10.53
N SER A 335 19.45 1.58 -9.25
CA SER A 335 19.21 0.52 -8.24
C SER A 335 17.72 0.23 -8.05
N ILE A 336 16.85 1.23 -8.15
CA ILE A 336 15.39 1.07 -8.03
C ILE A 336 14.84 0.22 -9.18
N ASP A 337 15.26 0.51 -10.41
CA ASP A 337 14.83 -0.22 -11.61
C ASP A 337 15.29 -1.67 -11.56
N ALA A 338 16.56 -1.87 -11.19
CA ALA A 338 17.15 -3.19 -11.04
C ALA A 338 16.44 -3.99 -9.94
N PHE A 339 16.15 -3.36 -8.79
CA PHE A 339 15.42 -3.98 -7.68
C PHE A 339 14.02 -4.44 -8.11
N TYR A 340 13.25 -3.58 -8.77
CA TYR A 340 11.89 -3.94 -9.18
C TYR A 340 11.86 -4.98 -10.30
N CYS A 341 12.79 -4.90 -11.26
CA CYS A 341 12.95 -5.91 -12.31
C CYS A 341 13.34 -7.27 -11.73
N TRP A 342 14.28 -7.31 -10.78
CA TRP A 342 14.65 -8.53 -10.05
C TRP A 342 13.44 -9.12 -9.33
N LEU A 343 12.72 -8.29 -8.57
CA LEU A 343 11.57 -8.71 -7.76
C LEU A 343 10.45 -9.31 -8.63
N THR A 344 10.09 -8.65 -9.72
CA THR A 344 9.02 -9.13 -10.63
C THR A 344 9.45 -10.33 -11.48
N THR A 345 10.74 -10.50 -11.75
CA THR A 345 11.28 -11.65 -12.48
C THR A 345 11.36 -12.90 -11.60
N LEU A 346 11.77 -12.74 -10.35
CA LEU A 346 11.93 -13.85 -9.41
C LEU A 346 10.57 -14.31 -8.87
N PHE A 347 9.68 -13.38 -8.51
CA PHE A 347 8.40 -13.67 -7.86
C PHE A 347 7.21 -13.58 -8.83
N LYS A 348 7.23 -14.39 -9.91
CA LYS A 348 6.17 -14.40 -10.95
C LYS A 348 4.78 -14.82 -10.46
N GLN A 349 4.72 -15.53 -9.33
CA GLN A 349 3.49 -15.94 -8.67
C GLN A 349 2.97 -14.86 -7.68
N GLY A 350 3.79 -13.85 -7.39
CA GLY A 350 3.50 -12.78 -6.44
C GLY A 350 4.29 -12.90 -5.14
N ALA A 351 4.43 -11.77 -4.44
CA ALA A 351 5.13 -11.67 -3.16
C ALA A 351 4.64 -10.46 -2.35
N ILE A 352 4.95 -10.47 -1.05
CA ILE A 352 4.82 -9.31 -0.17
C ILE A 352 6.23 -8.79 0.11
N ALA A 353 6.54 -7.60 -0.38
CA ALA A 353 7.76 -6.88 -0.06
C ALA A 353 7.50 -5.97 1.15
N ILE A 354 8.38 -6.04 2.14
CA ILE A 354 8.22 -5.30 3.40
C ILE A 354 9.41 -4.35 3.56
N ALA A 355 9.12 -3.07 3.79
CA ALA A 355 10.07 -2.06 4.22
C ALA A 355 9.77 -1.63 5.67
N HIS A 356 10.69 -0.91 6.30
CA HIS A 356 10.46 -0.31 7.62
C HIS A 356 10.40 1.19 7.49
N ASN A 357 9.23 1.79 7.80
CA ASN A 357 8.91 3.18 7.53
C ASN A 357 8.81 3.53 6.03
N GLY A 358 8.65 2.52 5.17
CA GLY A 358 8.57 2.71 3.72
C GLY A 358 7.40 3.60 3.30
N SER A 359 6.32 3.67 4.08
CA SER A 359 5.15 4.50 3.79
C SER A 359 5.43 6.00 3.78
N ALA A 360 6.49 6.46 4.43
CA ALA A 360 6.90 7.86 4.46
C ALA A 360 8.13 8.16 3.59
N TYR A 361 8.84 7.13 3.11
CA TYR A 361 10.13 7.28 2.43
C TYR A 361 10.24 6.35 1.20
N ASP A 362 10.67 5.11 1.39
CA ASP A 362 11.09 4.18 0.32
C ASP A 362 10.01 3.94 -0.74
N ALA A 363 8.75 3.87 -0.31
CA ALA A 363 7.64 3.56 -1.21
C ALA A 363 7.37 4.71 -2.19
N PHE A 364 7.70 5.96 -1.84
CA PHE A 364 7.58 7.10 -2.75
C PHE A 364 8.65 7.08 -3.85
N LEU A 365 9.88 6.68 -3.51
CA LEU A 365 10.95 6.51 -4.51
C LEU A 365 10.55 5.47 -5.55
N LEU A 366 10.05 4.32 -5.08
CA LEU A 366 9.57 3.27 -5.96
C LEU A 366 8.31 3.70 -6.73
N LEU A 367 7.34 4.35 -6.08
CA LEU A 367 6.14 4.86 -6.75
C LEU A 367 6.50 5.82 -7.89
N GLY A 368 7.43 6.75 -7.67
CA GLY A 368 7.90 7.67 -8.70
C GLY A 368 8.46 6.93 -9.92
N ALA A 369 9.34 5.95 -9.70
CA ALA A 369 9.88 5.13 -10.78
C ALA A 369 8.75 4.35 -11.51
N LEU A 370 7.83 3.73 -10.76
CA LEU A 370 6.69 2.98 -11.32
C LEU A 370 5.77 3.83 -12.19
N LEU A 371 5.50 5.06 -11.76
CA LEU A 371 4.69 6.02 -12.53
C LEU A 371 5.43 6.54 -13.77
N ASN A 372 6.76 6.66 -13.72
CA ASN A 372 7.61 7.06 -14.84
C ASN A 372 7.98 5.89 -15.79
N GLY A 373 7.05 4.97 -16.02
CA GLY A 373 7.18 3.91 -17.02
C GLY A 373 7.80 2.60 -16.52
N LEU A 374 8.33 2.54 -15.29
CA LEU A 374 8.87 1.29 -14.75
C LEU A 374 7.77 0.24 -14.51
N ALA A 375 6.49 0.59 -14.40
CA ALA A 375 5.38 -0.35 -14.22
C ALA A 375 4.63 -0.73 -15.53
N LYS A 376 4.07 -1.96 -15.60
CA LYS A 376 3.28 -2.40 -16.79
C LYS A 376 1.86 -1.85 -16.72
N LYS A 377 1.36 -1.74 -15.49
CA LYS A 377 0.06 -1.21 -15.12
C LYS A 377 0.28 -0.14 -14.06
N LYS A 378 -0.60 0.85 -13.99
CA LYS A 378 -0.61 1.83 -12.91
C LYS A 378 -0.65 1.11 -11.55
N PRO A 379 0.23 1.46 -10.59
CA PRO A 379 0.22 0.87 -9.27
C PRO A 379 -1.09 1.22 -8.55
N GLN A 380 -1.67 0.23 -7.85
CA GLN A 380 -2.75 0.46 -6.91
C GLN A 380 -2.14 1.00 -5.61
N VAL A 381 -2.56 2.18 -5.19
CA VAL A 381 -2.03 2.87 -4.01
C VAL A 381 -3.15 3.18 -3.03
N ILE A 382 -2.84 3.10 -1.74
CA ILE A 382 -3.71 3.57 -0.65
C ILE A 382 -2.88 4.47 0.23
N PHE A 383 -3.37 5.68 0.41
CA PHE A 383 -2.77 6.69 1.25
C PHE A 383 -3.54 6.88 2.55
N GLN A 384 -2.86 7.39 3.56
CA GLN A 384 -3.47 7.97 4.75
C GLN A 384 -2.79 9.31 5.01
N ASN A 385 -3.50 10.39 4.70
CA ASN A 385 -2.88 11.71 4.52
C ASN A 385 -1.69 11.57 3.53
N SER A 386 -0.53 12.16 3.85
CA SER A 386 0.67 12.13 3.00
C SER A 386 1.52 10.85 3.13
N ARG A 387 1.02 9.76 3.72
CA ARG A 387 1.74 8.48 3.83
C ARG A 387 1.18 7.43 2.89
N LEU A 388 2.04 6.76 2.12
CA LEU A 388 1.70 5.66 1.22
C LEU A 388 1.58 4.34 2.00
N MET A 389 0.41 4.10 2.57
CA MET A 389 0.15 2.98 3.48
C MET A 389 0.20 1.60 2.81
N TYR A 390 -0.10 1.55 1.51
CA TYR A 390 -0.08 0.33 0.72
C TYR A 390 0.14 0.66 -0.74
N MET A 391 0.97 -0.14 -1.39
CA MET A 391 1.14 -0.10 -2.83
C MET A 391 1.13 -1.53 -3.38
N LYS A 392 0.45 -1.75 -4.50
CA LYS A 392 0.48 -3.00 -5.23
C LYS A 392 0.73 -2.72 -6.68
N CYS A 393 1.73 -3.37 -7.24
CA CYS A 393 2.03 -3.29 -8.66
C CYS A 393 2.31 -4.68 -9.20
N ASP A 394 1.74 -5.00 -10.35
CA ASP A 394 1.72 -6.34 -10.91
C ASP A 394 1.18 -7.38 -9.87
N LYS A 395 2.01 -8.34 -9.45
CA LYS A 395 1.66 -9.33 -8.43
C LYS A 395 2.38 -9.09 -7.08
N ILE A 396 3.04 -7.96 -6.93
CA ILE A 396 3.81 -7.63 -5.74
C ILE A 396 3.01 -6.63 -4.89
N ALA A 397 2.85 -6.95 -3.60
CA ALA A 397 2.32 -6.04 -2.61
C ALA A 397 3.46 -5.48 -1.76
N PHE A 398 3.55 -4.16 -1.66
CA PHE A 398 4.51 -3.44 -0.83
C PHE A 398 3.81 -3.00 0.45
N LYS A 399 4.39 -3.38 1.59
CA LYS A 399 3.86 -3.09 2.92
C LYS A 399 4.93 -2.46 3.79
N ASP A 400 4.46 -1.71 4.78
CA ASP A 400 5.31 -1.10 5.78
C ASP A 400 5.17 -1.86 7.11
N SER A 401 6.27 -2.40 7.60
CA SER A 401 6.33 -3.07 8.91
C SER A 401 6.03 -2.12 10.07
N LEU A 402 6.30 -0.82 9.94
CA LEU A 402 6.03 0.18 10.98
C LEU A 402 4.53 0.33 11.25
N ASN A 403 3.68 0.03 10.25
CA ASN A 403 2.23 -0.02 10.41
C ASN A 403 1.74 -1.21 11.26
N PHE A 404 2.61 -2.19 11.52
CA PHE A 404 2.35 -3.36 12.37
C PHE A 404 3.12 -3.30 13.68
N ILE A 405 4.38 -2.86 13.63
CA ILE A 405 5.34 -2.84 14.72
C ILE A 405 5.80 -1.39 14.89
N PRO A 406 5.06 -0.55 15.65
CA PRO A 406 5.23 0.90 15.69
C PRO A 406 6.40 1.34 16.58
N ILE A 407 7.57 0.77 16.36
CA ILE A 407 8.84 1.06 17.06
C ILE A 407 9.96 1.12 16.04
N GLY A 408 11.05 1.82 16.36
CA GLY A 408 12.22 1.88 15.47
C GLY A 408 12.91 0.51 15.36
N LEU A 409 13.53 0.26 14.20
CA LEU A 409 14.18 -1.01 13.88
C LEU A 409 15.21 -1.47 14.93
N ALA A 410 15.96 -0.53 15.52
CA ALA A 410 16.93 -0.81 16.61
C ALA A 410 16.30 -1.49 17.83
N GLN A 411 14.99 -1.31 18.05
CA GLN A 411 14.27 -1.86 19.19
C GLN A 411 13.70 -3.26 18.90
N PHE A 412 13.70 -3.72 17.65
CA PHE A 412 13.16 -5.03 17.27
C PHE A 412 13.78 -6.20 18.08
N PRO A 413 15.13 -6.28 18.24
CA PRO A 413 15.74 -7.40 18.95
C PRO A 413 15.24 -7.54 20.39
N LYS A 414 15.16 -6.42 21.12
CA LYS A 414 14.65 -6.37 22.49
C LYS A 414 13.14 -6.62 22.54
N ALA A 415 12.37 -5.95 21.69
CA ALA A 415 10.90 -6.01 21.71
C ALA A 415 10.36 -7.38 21.30
N LEU A 416 11.02 -8.09 20.38
CA LEU A 416 10.57 -9.38 19.86
C LEU A 416 11.36 -10.59 20.40
N GLY A 417 12.38 -10.34 21.22
CA GLY A 417 13.25 -11.38 21.79
C GLY A 417 14.06 -12.12 20.73
N LEU A 418 14.77 -11.40 19.85
CA LEU A 418 15.59 -11.98 18.77
C LEU A 418 17.01 -12.39 19.21
N GLY A 419 17.35 -12.27 20.50
CA GLY A 419 18.69 -12.50 21.03
C GLY A 419 19.62 -11.30 20.90
N THR A 420 20.82 -11.40 21.46
CA THR A 420 21.81 -10.29 21.56
C THR A 420 22.71 -10.13 20.34
N GLN A 421 22.70 -11.08 19.40
CA GLN A 421 23.58 -11.06 18.22
C GLN A 421 23.10 -10.11 17.11
N LEU A 422 21.81 -9.73 17.13
CA LEU A 422 21.22 -8.79 16.19
C LEU A 422 21.14 -7.42 16.87
N THR A 423 22.11 -6.55 16.63
CA THR A 423 22.08 -5.15 17.09
C THR A 423 22.19 -4.25 15.87
N LYS A 424 21.49 -3.11 15.87
CA LYS A 424 21.61 -2.13 14.79
C LYS A 424 22.87 -1.30 15.04
N GLY A 425 23.78 -1.25 14.08
CA GLY A 425 24.95 -0.36 14.13
C GLY A 425 24.60 1.12 13.85
N ASP A 426 25.59 1.98 13.98
CA ASP A 426 25.52 3.41 13.64
C ASP A 426 26.23 3.68 12.31
N PHE A 427 25.75 4.65 11.52
CA PHE A 427 26.34 5.00 10.22
C PHE A 427 26.44 6.52 10.03
N PRO A 428 27.56 7.04 9.46
CA PRO A 428 27.75 8.46 9.28
C PRO A 428 26.97 8.99 8.07
N HIS A 429 25.66 9.20 8.26
CA HIS A 429 24.75 9.61 7.17
C HIS A 429 25.17 10.93 6.49
N VAL A 430 25.79 11.88 7.21
CA VAL A 430 26.25 13.14 6.62
C VAL A 430 27.50 12.94 5.75
N PHE A 431 28.32 11.95 6.10
CA PHE A 431 29.54 11.60 5.35
C PHE A 431 29.23 10.90 4.03
N ASN A 432 28.03 10.34 3.86
CA ASN A 432 27.59 9.72 2.61
C ASN A 432 27.34 10.78 1.53
N GLN A 433 28.42 11.23 0.90
CA GLN A 433 28.44 12.12 -0.25
C GLN A 433 29.23 11.47 -1.39
N PRO A 434 28.92 11.76 -2.66
CA PRO A 434 29.61 11.16 -3.80
C PRO A 434 31.14 11.27 -3.75
N GLU A 435 31.67 12.34 -3.17
CA GLU A 435 33.11 12.58 -3.03
C GLU A 435 33.79 11.63 -2.05
N ASN A 436 33.03 11.05 -1.12
CA ASN A 436 33.51 10.11 -0.12
C ASN A 436 33.24 8.65 -0.49
N TRP A 437 32.62 8.37 -1.65
CA TRP A 437 32.40 7.01 -2.12
C TRP A 437 33.75 6.38 -2.51
N GLY A 438 34.07 5.24 -1.89
CA GLY A 438 35.39 4.62 -1.98
C GLY A 438 36.44 5.21 -1.03
N TYR A 439 36.04 6.07 -0.08
CA TYR A 439 36.93 6.54 0.98
C TYR A 439 37.44 5.37 1.83
N VAL A 440 38.77 5.33 2.02
CA VAL A 440 39.45 4.43 2.95
C VAL A 440 40.41 5.28 3.80
N GLY A 441 40.14 5.38 5.09
CA GLY A 441 40.90 6.25 5.99
C GLY A 441 40.41 6.20 7.43
N PRO A 442 40.77 7.14 8.30
CA PRO A 442 40.28 7.17 9.68
C PRO A 442 38.75 7.32 9.78
N TYR A 443 38.18 6.87 10.90
CA TYR A 443 36.77 7.15 11.22
C TYR A 443 36.49 8.65 11.27
N CYS A 444 35.34 9.07 10.74
CA CYS A 444 34.93 10.46 10.73
C CYS A 444 34.40 10.93 12.11
N SER A 445 34.31 12.24 12.30
CA SER A 445 33.88 12.85 13.58
C SER A 445 32.39 12.61 13.87
N ILE A 446 32.00 12.78 15.14
CA ILE A 446 30.60 12.67 15.60
C ILE A 446 29.62 13.58 14.83
N GLU A 447 30.10 14.71 14.30
CA GLU A 447 29.29 15.62 13.48
C GLU A 447 28.77 14.92 12.21
N MET A 448 29.55 13.98 11.66
CA MET A 448 29.15 13.20 10.49
C MET A 448 28.04 12.17 10.78
N TYR A 449 27.80 11.88 12.06
CA TYR A 449 26.72 11.04 12.57
C TYR A 449 25.51 11.88 13.05
N GLY A 450 25.46 13.17 12.70
CA GLY A 450 24.38 14.09 13.07
C GLY A 450 24.63 14.94 14.32
N GLY A 451 25.81 14.82 14.92
CA GLY A 451 26.27 15.66 16.03
C GLY A 451 25.30 15.70 17.21
N LYS A 452 25.23 16.83 17.92
CA LYS A 452 24.41 17.01 19.13
C LYS A 452 22.90 16.80 18.93
N LYS A 453 22.42 16.79 17.68
CA LYS A 453 20.99 16.52 17.38
C LYS A 453 20.67 15.02 17.41
N ASN A 454 21.68 14.16 17.32
CA ASN A 454 21.48 12.72 17.39
C ASN A 454 21.16 12.31 18.84
N LYS A 455 20.06 11.58 19.04
CA LYS A 455 19.63 11.08 20.36
C LYS A 455 20.63 10.10 20.99
N GLN A 456 21.53 9.54 20.18
CA GLN A 456 22.56 8.58 20.58
C GLN A 456 23.96 9.24 20.61
N HIS A 457 24.04 10.56 20.68
CA HIS A 457 25.31 11.31 20.64
C HIS A 457 26.37 10.74 21.59
N ASP A 458 26.01 10.53 22.86
CA ASP A 458 26.98 10.10 23.88
C ASP A 458 27.44 8.65 23.63
N SER A 459 26.52 7.75 23.28
CA SER A 459 26.87 6.36 22.97
C SER A 459 27.72 6.23 21.71
N ILE A 460 27.46 7.05 20.68
CA ILE A 460 28.26 7.05 19.46
C ILE A 460 29.64 7.67 19.74
N THR A 461 29.71 8.71 20.57
CA THR A 461 30.99 9.32 20.97
C THR A 461 31.88 8.31 21.69
N ASP A 462 31.32 7.59 22.66
CA ASP A 462 32.02 6.52 23.38
C ASP A 462 32.44 5.36 22.46
N TRP A 463 31.63 5.06 21.45
CA TRP A 463 31.95 4.04 20.45
C TRP A 463 33.05 4.51 19.48
N LEU A 464 33.01 5.75 19.00
CA LEU A 464 34.02 6.35 18.13
C LEU A 464 35.39 6.41 18.81
N ALA A 465 35.42 6.74 20.11
CA ALA A 465 36.65 6.70 20.90
C ALA A 465 37.30 5.30 20.89
N LYS A 466 36.49 4.23 20.84
CA LYS A 466 36.98 2.84 20.74
C LYS A 466 37.44 2.46 19.32
N GLN A 467 37.11 3.26 18.31
CA GLN A 467 37.56 3.06 16.93
C GLN A 467 38.83 3.87 16.59
N GLU A 468 39.40 4.62 17.53
CA GLU A 468 40.62 5.38 17.32
C GLU A 468 41.76 4.48 16.83
N GLY A 469 42.46 4.92 15.78
CA GLY A 469 43.54 4.15 15.13
C GLY A 469 43.06 3.04 14.18
N ARG A 470 41.76 2.81 14.02
CA ARG A 470 41.21 1.86 13.04
C ARG A 470 40.91 2.54 11.70
N VAL A 471 40.91 1.73 10.64
CA VAL A 471 40.56 2.16 9.28
C VAL A 471 39.07 1.95 9.04
N PHE A 472 38.43 3.00 8.55
CA PHE A 472 37.06 3.04 8.03
C PHE A 472 37.11 2.89 6.50
N ASP A 473 36.43 1.86 5.99
CA ASP A 473 36.18 1.64 4.57
C ASP A 473 34.72 1.97 4.29
N PHE A 474 34.47 3.08 3.60
CA PHE A 474 33.12 3.59 3.40
C PHE A 474 32.21 2.58 2.69
N ASN A 475 32.70 1.93 1.63
CA ASN A 475 31.86 1.05 0.81
C ASN A 475 31.51 -0.23 1.57
N LYS A 476 32.47 -0.77 2.34
CA LYS A 476 32.25 -1.93 3.19
C LYS A 476 31.24 -1.62 4.30
N GLU A 477 31.47 -0.55 5.06
CA GLU A 477 30.62 -0.16 6.19
C GLU A 477 29.20 0.22 5.73
N TYR A 478 29.08 0.88 4.57
CA TYR A 478 27.78 1.20 3.97
C TYR A 478 26.98 -0.06 3.62
N LEU A 479 27.64 -1.04 2.98
CA LEU A 479 27.01 -2.30 2.62
C LEU A 479 26.62 -3.10 3.87
N ASP A 480 27.54 -3.26 4.82
CA ASP A 480 27.32 -4.00 6.06
C ASP A 480 26.15 -3.39 6.86
N TYR A 481 26.07 -2.07 6.93
CA TYR A 481 24.95 -1.36 7.56
C TYR A 481 23.61 -1.67 6.87
N CYS A 482 23.55 -1.60 5.54
CA CYS A 482 22.32 -1.87 4.78
C CYS A 482 21.88 -3.35 4.91
N LEU A 483 22.83 -4.28 4.88
CA LEU A 483 22.56 -5.70 5.07
C LEU A 483 22.06 -6.00 6.48
N GLN A 484 22.68 -5.39 7.51
CA GLN A 484 22.26 -5.56 8.89
C GLN A 484 20.84 -5.05 9.13
N ASP A 485 20.49 -3.88 8.57
CA ASP A 485 19.13 -3.34 8.66
C ASP A 485 18.09 -4.27 8.04
N THR A 486 18.36 -4.78 6.83
CA THR A 486 17.43 -5.70 6.16
C THR A 486 17.34 -7.06 6.88
N LEU A 487 18.42 -7.53 7.50
CA LEU A 487 18.44 -8.74 8.31
C LEU A 487 17.59 -8.59 9.58
N ILE A 488 17.77 -7.51 10.35
CA ILE A 488 16.97 -7.22 11.55
C ILE A 488 15.50 -7.09 11.20
N LEU A 489 15.19 -6.39 10.10
CA LEU A 489 13.82 -6.24 9.62
C LEU A 489 13.19 -7.59 9.30
N ARG A 490 13.93 -8.45 8.58
CA ARG A 490 13.46 -9.77 8.19
C ARG A 490 13.22 -10.66 9.40
N GLU A 491 14.19 -10.77 10.30
CA GLU A 491 14.05 -11.61 11.50
C GLU A 491 12.94 -11.12 12.42
N GLY A 492 12.81 -9.81 12.61
CA GLY A 492 11.70 -9.23 13.35
C GLY A 492 10.34 -9.49 12.72
N CYS A 493 10.19 -9.28 11.40
CA CYS A 493 8.93 -9.57 10.71
C CYS A 493 8.56 -11.06 10.76
N LEU A 494 9.54 -11.96 10.60
CA LEU A 494 9.32 -13.41 10.71
C LEU A 494 8.94 -13.84 12.12
N LYS A 495 9.58 -13.27 13.15
CA LYS A 495 9.23 -13.55 14.55
C LYS A 495 7.82 -13.02 14.87
N TYR A 496 7.51 -11.79 14.47
CA TYR A 496 6.19 -11.20 14.63
C TYR A 496 5.11 -12.03 13.93
N ALA A 497 5.30 -12.39 12.66
CA ALA A 497 4.35 -13.20 11.90
C ALA A 497 4.14 -14.59 12.53
N ARG A 498 5.19 -15.23 13.05
CA ARG A 498 5.10 -16.50 13.79
C ARG A 498 4.27 -16.33 15.05
N LEU A 499 4.59 -15.35 15.90
CA LEU A 499 3.82 -15.08 17.13
C LEU A 499 2.32 -14.92 16.83
N ILE A 500 1.95 -14.09 15.84
CA ILE A 500 0.53 -13.91 15.46
C ILE A 500 -0.09 -15.20 14.93
N LYS A 501 0.64 -15.97 14.14
CA LYS A 501 0.14 -17.22 13.58
C LYS A 501 -0.08 -18.28 14.65
N ASP A 502 0.82 -18.36 15.63
CA ASP A 502 0.76 -19.33 16.71
C ASP A 502 -0.40 -19.00 17.67
N ILE A 503 -0.62 -17.72 17.99
CA ILE A 503 -1.69 -17.28 18.90
C ILE A 503 -3.06 -17.29 18.20
N CYS A 504 -3.12 -16.71 17.00
CA CYS A 504 -4.38 -16.35 16.35
C CYS A 504 -4.70 -17.22 15.13
N GLY A 505 -3.79 -18.08 14.67
CA GLY A 505 -3.97 -18.88 13.44
C GLY A 505 -4.01 -18.04 12.15
N LEU A 506 -3.59 -16.78 12.19
CA LEU A 506 -3.68 -15.84 11.07
C LEU A 506 -2.31 -15.37 10.60
N ASP A 507 -2.17 -15.17 9.28
CA ASP A 507 -0.95 -14.60 8.70
C ASP A 507 -1.02 -13.06 8.68
N ALA A 508 -0.26 -12.43 9.58
CA ALA A 508 -0.35 -11.01 9.88
C ALA A 508 -0.29 -10.10 8.63
N PHE A 509 0.71 -10.34 7.76
CA PHE A 509 0.95 -9.51 6.60
C PHE A 509 0.00 -9.84 5.43
N VAL A 510 -0.71 -10.96 5.46
CA VAL A 510 -1.75 -11.28 4.47
C VAL A 510 -3.10 -10.67 4.86
N GLN A 511 -3.46 -10.73 6.14
CA GLN A 511 -4.79 -10.33 6.60
C GLN A 511 -5.03 -8.82 6.46
N SER A 512 -4.08 -7.99 6.86
CA SER A 512 -4.24 -6.53 7.00
C SER A 512 -3.05 -5.76 6.40
N ASN A 513 -3.13 -4.42 6.41
CA ASN A 513 -2.01 -3.51 6.14
C ASN A 513 -1.54 -2.76 7.40
N THR A 514 -2.29 -2.86 8.50
CA THR A 514 -2.00 -2.20 9.77
C THR A 514 -2.32 -3.11 10.96
N ILE A 515 -1.69 -2.84 12.10
CA ILE A 515 -1.96 -3.49 13.38
C ILE A 515 -3.43 -3.37 13.79
N ALA A 516 -4.04 -2.20 13.63
CA ALA A 516 -5.44 -1.98 13.98
C ALA A 516 -6.41 -2.81 13.10
N GLY A 517 -6.13 -2.92 11.80
CA GLY A 517 -6.89 -3.80 10.93
C GLY A 517 -6.67 -5.29 11.23
N LEU A 518 -5.46 -5.66 11.67
CA LEU A 518 -5.14 -7.03 12.07
C LEU A 518 -5.81 -7.39 13.41
N ALA A 519 -5.78 -6.48 14.39
CA ALA A 519 -6.45 -6.63 15.67
C ALA A 519 -7.96 -6.82 15.49
N MET A 520 -8.59 -6.01 14.64
CA MET A 520 -10.00 -6.19 14.29
C MET A 520 -10.26 -7.53 13.59
N ALA A 521 -9.38 -7.96 12.67
CA ALA A 521 -9.51 -9.26 12.02
C ALA A 521 -9.39 -10.42 13.03
N VAL A 522 -8.45 -10.35 13.97
CA VAL A 522 -8.30 -11.34 15.05
C VAL A 522 -9.54 -11.34 15.95
N PHE A 523 -9.97 -10.18 16.44
CA PHE A 523 -11.16 -10.05 17.28
C PHE A 523 -12.39 -10.66 16.60
N THR A 524 -12.69 -10.23 15.38
CA THR A 524 -13.89 -10.66 14.65
C THR A 524 -13.87 -12.11 14.19
N THR A 525 -12.70 -12.75 14.10
CA THR A 525 -12.59 -14.15 13.67
C THR A 525 -12.42 -15.15 14.81
N LYS A 526 -11.92 -14.70 15.97
CA LYS A 526 -11.56 -15.58 17.10
C LYS A 526 -12.32 -15.31 18.39
N PHE A 527 -12.69 -14.05 18.66
CA PHE A 527 -13.19 -13.63 19.97
C PHE A 527 -14.61 -13.08 19.94
N MET A 528 -15.08 -12.60 18.78
CA MET A 528 -16.43 -12.06 18.65
C MET A 528 -17.46 -13.18 18.61
N GLU A 529 -18.30 -13.24 19.64
CA GLU A 529 -19.45 -14.13 19.66
C GLU A 529 -20.52 -13.65 18.66
N PRO A 530 -21.26 -14.58 18.00
CA PRO A 530 -22.33 -14.21 17.09
C PRO A 530 -23.36 -13.29 17.76
N ASN A 531 -23.83 -12.28 17.04
CA ASN A 531 -24.91 -11.38 17.48
C ASN A 531 -24.63 -10.57 18.76
N THR A 532 -23.36 -10.30 19.09
CA THR A 532 -22.99 -9.50 20.28
C THR A 532 -22.61 -8.05 19.98
N LEU A 533 -22.18 -7.77 18.75
CA LEU A 533 -21.81 -6.43 18.32
C LEU A 533 -22.88 -5.88 17.37
N GLY A 534 -23.70 -4.95 17.87
CA GLY A 534 -24.66 -4.22 17.04
C GLY A 534 -23.95 -3.31 16.04
N ASP A 535 -24.45 -3.26 14.82
CA ASP A 535 -24.07 -2.24 13.84
C ASP A 535 -24.95 -1.01 14.07
N GLU A 536 -24.36 0.13 14.45
CA GLU A 536 -25.14 1.36 14.72
C GLU A 536 -25.77 1.97 13.45
N GLY A 537 -25.55 1.36 12.27
CA GLY A 537 -26.11 1.82 11.01
C GLY A 537 -25.64 3.23 10.62
N ALA A 538 -26.09 3.72 9.47
CA ALA A 538 -25.93 5.14 9.17
C ALA A 538 -26.73 5.95 10.22
N PRO A 539 -26.21 7.11 10.69
CA PRO A 539 -26.82 7.84 11.79
C PRO A 539 -28.27 8.17 11.45
N VAL A 540 -29.20 7.42 12.03
CA VAL A 540 -30.52 7.96 12.37
C VAL A 540 -30.23 9.20 13.19
N GLN A 541 -30.89 10.32 12.91
CA GLN A 541 -30.68 11.60 13.60
C GLN A 541 -30.80 11.43 15.12
N GLN A 542 -29.73 11.01 15.78
CA GLN A 542 -29.64 10.98 17.21
C GLN A 542 -29.36 12.41 17.66
N PRO A 543 -30.13 12.97 18.60
CA PRO A 543 -29.95 14.35 19.05
C PRO A 543 -28.61 14.58 19.76
N ILE A 544 -27.86 13.51 20.09
CA ILE A 544 -26.54 13.55 20.71
C ILE A 544 -25.60 12.70 19.85
N ARG A 545 -24.48 13.28 19.41
CA ARG A 545 -23.39 12.54 18.77
C ARG A 545 -22.50 11.95 19.85
N LEU A 546 -22.44 10.63 19.96
CA LEU A 546 -21.61 9.96 20.98
C LEU A 546 -20.12 10.28 20.80
N GLU A 547 -19.70 10.64 19.58
CA GLU A 547 -18.35 11.17 19.33
C GLU A 547 -18.00 12.39 20.19
N ASP A 548 -18.98 13.24 20.53
CA ASP A 548 -18.76 14.44 21.35
C ASP A 548 -18.47 14.10 22.82
N ALA A 549 -18.83 12.89 23.26
CA ALA A 549 -18.50 12.35 24.57
C ALA A 549 -17.15 11.60 24.60
N LEU A 550 -16.50 11.42 23.44
CA LEU A 550 -15.24 10.68 23.35
C LEU A 550 -14.04 11.57 23.71
N PHE A 551 -13.62 11.47 24.97
CA PHE A 551 -12.38 12.10 25.44
C PHE A 551 -11.25 11.08 25.59
N GLY A 552 -9.99 11.52 25.42
CA GLY A 552 -8.80 10.70 25.64
C GLY A 552 -8.43 10.54 27.12
N GLY A 553 -7.18 10.17 27.39
CA GLY A 553 -6.61 10.19 28.74
C GLY A 553 -6.52 11.61 29.31
N ARG A 554 -6.49 11.73 30.64
CA ARG A 554 -6.27 13.00 31.33
C ARG A 554 -4.78 13.21 31.55
N THR A 555 -4.24 14.34 31.11
CA THR A 555 -2.84 14.73 31.34
C THR A 555 -2.79 16.11 31.97
N GLU A 556 -2.02 16.28 33.04
CA GLU A 556 -1.94 17.54 33.77
C GLU A 556 -0.63 17.69 34.55
N ALA A 557 -0.08 18.90 34.54
CA ALA A 557 1.06 19.29 35.35
C ALA A 557 0.56 20.21 36.47
N PHE A 558 0.64 19.74 37.71
CA PHE A 558 0.13 20.47 38.88
C PHE A 558 1.24 21.29 39.53
N VAL A 559 2.45 20.73 39.57
CA VAL A 559 3.61 21.34 40.23
C VAL A 559 4.78 21.38 39.24
N PRO A 560 5.31 22.57 38.90
CA PRO A 560 6.40 22.70 37.93
C PRO A 560 7.70 22.03 38.37
N HIS A 561 7.95 22.00 39.69
CA HIS A 561 9.19 21.55 40.27
C HIS A 561 8.98 20.97 41.67
N ALA A 562 9.56 19.80 41.94
CA ALA A 562 9.53 19.14 43.22
C ALA A 562 10.86 18.44 43.52
N GLU A 563 11.29 18.51 44.78
CA GLU A 563 12.50 17.86 45.29
C GLU A 563 12.15 16.96 46.47
N ALA A 564 12.85 15.84 46.57
CA ALA A 564 12.76 14.96 47.72
C ALA A 564 13.53 15.58 48.89
N THR A 565 13.01 15.40 50.11
CA THR A 565 13.68 15.81 51.36
C THR A 565 13.97 14.57 52.21
N GLU A 566 14.50 14.76 53.42
CA GLU A 566 14.68 13.65 54.38
C GLU A 566 13.36 12.99 54.78
N THR A 567 12.27 13.76 54.81
CA THR A 567 10.95 13.30 55.27
C THR A 567 9.94 13.08 54.16
N VAL A 568 10.15 13.69 52.98
CA VAL A 568 9.24 13.61 51.84
C VAL A 568 9.94 12.93 50.67
N GLN A 569 9.40 11.79 50.25
CA GLN A 569 9.86 11.07 49.07
C GLN A 569 9.03 11.47 47.85
N LEU A 570 9.61 11.34 46.66
CA LEU A 570 8.88 11.45 45.40
C LEU A 570 8.63 10.04 44.84
N ARG A 571 7.39 9.77 44.42
CA ARG A 571 6.98 8.49 43.85
C ARG A 571 6.44 8.69 42.44
N TYR A 572 6.68 7.71 41.57
CA TYR A 572 6.13 7.64 40.22
C TYR A 572 5.47 6.27 40.07
N ARG A 573 4.13 6.27 39.96
CA ARG A 573 3.33 5.07 39.72
C ARG A 573 2.72 5.06 38.32
N ASP A 574 2.65 3.89 37.69
CA ASP A 574 1.89 3.61 36.45
C ASP A 574 0.95 2.42 36.66
N VAL A 575 -0.16 2.36 35.92
CA VAL A 575 -1.09 1.24 36.00
C VAL A 575 -0.58 0.05 35.17
N LEU A 576 -0.47 -1.11 35.83
CA LEU A 576 -0.12 -2.38 35.20
C LEU A 576 -1.17 -2.80 34.18
N LYS A 577 -0.70 -3.15 32.99
CA LYS A 577 -1.49 -3.77 31.92
C LYS A 577 -1.30 -5.29 32.04
N ALA A 578 -2.38 -6.07 31.97
CA ALA A 578 -2.38 -7.51 32.24
C ALA A 578 -1.21 -8.23 31.58
N GLU A 579 -0.60 -9.15 32.33
CA GLU A 579 0.56 -9.91 31.89
C GLU A 579 0.23 -11.40 31.94
N SER A 580 0.22 -12.06 30.77
CA SER A 580 0.29 -13.53 30.71
C SER A 580 1.75 -14.03 30.84
N SER A 581 2.71 -13.11 30.97
CA SER A 581 4.12 -13.41 31.12
C SER A 581 4.50 -13.34 32.59
N GLY A 582 4.96 -14.45 33.16
CA GLY A 582 5.48 -14.47 34.52
C GLY A 582 6.73 -13.59 34.67
N SER A 583 7.04 -13.18 35.90
CA SER A 583 8.31 -12.53 36.21
C SER A 583 9.47 -13.53 36.01
N PRO A 584 10.68 -13.06 35.66
CA PRO A 584 11.85 -13.93 35.53
C PRO A 584 12.08 -14.73 36.83
N GLY A 585 12.20 -16.06 36.71
CA GLY A 585 12.56 -16.92 37.85
C GLY A 585 11.42 -17.41 38.75
N MET A 586 10.14 -17.26 38.36
CA MET A 586 9.03 -17.86 39.11
C MET A 586 9.11 -19.39 39.15
N THR A 587 8.93 -19.98 40.34
CA THR A 587 8.77 -21.43 40.53
C THR A 587 7.42 -21.90 39.98
N GLU A 588 7.28 -23.20 39.67
CA GLU A 588 6.00 -23.75 39.18
C GLU A 588 4.85 -23.57 40.18
N ASP A 589 5.13 -23.67 41.48
CA ASP A 589 4.14 -23.41 42.54
C ASP A 589 3.69 -21.94 42.55
N ALA A 590 4.63 -21.00 42.36
CA ALA A 590 4.31 -19.58 42.27
C ALA A 590 3.48 -19.25 41.02
N LYS A 591 3.74 -19.93 39.89
CA LYS A 591 2.92 -19.81 38.68
C LYS A 591 1.50 -20.34 38.90
N ALA A 592 1.35 -21.51 39.52
CA ALA A 592 0.04 -22.09 39.82
C ALA A 592 -0.78 -21.20 40.76
N ALA A 593 -0.16 -20.68 41.83
CA ALA A 593 -0.77 -19.72 42.75
C ALA A 593 -1.19 -18.42 42.02
N TYR A 594 -0.33 -17.91 41.14
CA TYR A 594 -0.63 -16.74 40.32
C TYR A 594 -1.85 -16.99 39.41
N MET A 595 -1.88 -18.10 38.67
CA MET A 595 -2.98 -18.48 37.78
C MET A 595 -4.31 -18.64 38.54
N ALA A 596 -4.28 -19.25 39.72
CA ALA A 596 -5.46 -19.39 40.58
C ALA A 596 -5.98 -18.03 41.05
N SER A 597 -5.09 -17.18 41.59
CA SER A 597 -5.46 -15.82 42.04
C SER A 597 -5.94 -14.91 40.90
N PHE A 598 -5.40 -15.10 39.68
CA PHE A 598 -5.82 -14.37 38.49
C PHE A 598 -7.23 -14.81 38.06
N PHE A 599 -7.52 -16.11 38.05
CA PHE A 599 -8.86 -16.62 37.75
C PHE A 599 -9.90 -16.16 38.78
N GLU A 600 -9.56 -16.17 40.07
CA GLU A 600 -10.46 -15.73 41.13
C GLU A 600 -10.82 -14.24 41.04
N ARG A 601 -9.85 -13.38 40.68
CA ARG A 601 -10.06 -11.93 40.55
C ARG A 601 -10.68 -11.51 39.22
N GLU A 602 -10.15 -12.03 38.12
CA GLU A 602 -10.47 -11.55 36.77
C GLU A 602 -11.49 -12.43 36.05
N GLY A 603 -11.80 -13.62 36.58
CA GLY A 603 -12.66 -14.61 35.92
C GLY A 603 -12.05 -15.28 34.69
N VAL A 604 -10.77 -14.98 34.37
CA VAL A 604 -10.08 -15.47 33.18
C VAL A 604 -9.08 -16.57 33.54
N ARG A 605 -9.18 -17.73 32.88
CA ARG A 605 -8.23 -18.83 33.06
C ARG A 605 -7.02 -18.61 32.17
N LEU A 606 -5.85 -18.46 32.79
CA LEU A 606 -4.58 -18.49 32.08
C LEU A 606 -4.23 -19.95 31.74
N GLU A 607 -3.77 -20.21 30.51
CA GLU A 607 -3.29 -21.55 30.11
C GLU A 607 -1.81 -21.77 30.48
N LYS A 608 -1.00 -20.71 30.42
CA LYS A 608 0.44 -20.76 30.65
C LYS A 608 0.96 -19.40 31.13
N VAL A 609 1.96 -19.43 32.01
CA VAL A 609 2.65 -18.24 32.53
C VAL A 609 4.15 -18.37 32.27
N GLU A 610 4.62 -17.74 31.19
CA GLU A 610 6.02 -17.79 30.76
C GLU A 610 6.50 -16.42 30.27
N GLU A 611 7.74 -16.08 30.59
CA GLU A 611 8.36 -14.85 30.10
C GLU A 611 8.52 -14.91 28.58
N ASN A 612 7.85 -14.00 27.87
CA ASN A 612 7.97 -13.86 26.43
C ASN A 612 7.84 -12.38 26.04
N PRO A 613 8.97 -11.65 25.94
CA PRO A 613 8.97 -10.22 25.62
C PRO A 613 8.24 -9.91 24.30
N GLY A 614 8.39 -10.78 23.29
CA GLY A 614 7.72 -10.66 21.99
C GLY A 614 6.21 -10.77 22.09
N LEU A 615 5.70 -11.76 22.82
CA LEU A 615 4.28 -11.94 23.06
C LEU A 615 3.69 -10.76 23.83
N ARG A 616 4.38 -10.31 24.89
CA ARG A 616 3.97 -9.14 25.68
C ARG A 616 3.87 -7.89 24.83
N PHE A 617 4.89 -7.63 24.00
CA PHE A 617 4.89 -6.51 23.07
C PHE A 617 3.71 -6.58 22.10
N VAL A 618 3.51 -7.74 21.45
CA VAL A 618 2.42 -7.97 20.50
C VAL A 618 1.05 -7.77 21.14
N ALA A 619 0.79 -8.39 22.29
CA ALA A 619 -0.49 -8.27 22.99
C ALA A 619 -0.81 -6.81 23.34
N LYS A 620 0.19 -6.08 23.87
CA LYS A 620 0.06 -4.65 24.21
C LYS A 620 -0.35 -3.80 23.01
N ILE A 621 0.36 -3.93 21.88
CA ILE A 621 0.04 -3.13 20.69
C ILE A 621 -1.30 -3.55 20.05
N PHE A 622 -1.71 -4.81 20.18
CA PHE A 622 -3.01 -5.29 19.70
C PHE A 622 -4.16 -4.65 20.46
N LEU A 623 -4.15 -4.74 21.79
CA LEU A 623 -5.22 -4.21 22.63
C LEU A 623 -5.35 -2.70 22.46
N ASN A 624 -4.22 -1.97 22.46
CA ASN A 624 -4.20 -0.53 22.23
C ASN A 624 -4.74 -0.14 20.84
N SER A 625 -4.53 -0.99 19.83
CA SER A 625 -5.01 -0.73 18.48
C SER A 625 -6.48 -1.13 18.26
N LEU A 626 -6.99 -2.10 19.05
CA LEU A 626 -8.34 -2.62 18.90
C LEU A 626 -9.39 -1.61 19.33
N TRP A 627 -9.27 -1.04 20.54
CA TRP A 627 -10.25 -0.05 21.02
C TRP A 627 -10.24 1.21 20.15
N GLY A 628 -9.06 1.67 19.72
CA GLY A 628 -8.94 2.79 18.80
C GLY A 628 -9.56 2.52 17.42
N LYS A 629 -9.63 1.25 17.01
CA LYS A 629 -10.27 0.84 15.75
C LYS A 629 -11.81 0.90 15.83
N PHE A 630 -12.40 0.60 17.00
CA PHE A 630 -13.84 0.81 17.22
C PHE A 630 -14.22 2.29 17.12
N CYS A 631 -13.32 3.21 17.49
CA CYS A 631 -13.54 4.65 17.41
C CYS A 631 -13.11 5.29 16.08
N GLN A 632 -12.91 4.49 15.02
CA GLN A 632 -12.44 5.02 13.75
C GLN A 632 -13.47 5.99 13.17
N ARG A 633 -13.05 7.22 12.88
CA ARG A 633 -13.89 8.20 12.18
C ARG A 633 -14.21 7.75 10.76
N ASP A 634 -15.40 8.10 10.31
CA ASP A 634 -15.86 7.84 8.94
C ASP A 634 -15.49 8.96 7.95
N ASP A 635 -15.10 10.14 8.43
CA ASP A 635 -14.78 11.32 7.59
C ASP A 635 -13.29 11.42 7.18
N LEU A 636 -12.63 10.27 6.95
CA LEU A 636 -11.20 10.23 6.67
C LEU A 636 -10.84 10.98 5.38
N THR A 637 -9.70 11.68 5.40
CA THR A 637 -9.12 12.24 4.18
C THR A 637 -8.69 11.10 3.28
N SER A 638 -9.21 11.09 2.05
CA SER A 638 -8.75 10.20 0.99
C SER A 638 -7.74 10.94 0.13
N THR A 639 -6.68 10.23 -0.28
CA THR A 639 -5.69 10.74 -1.22
C THR A 639 -5.59 9.80 -2.41
N GLU A 640 -5.59 10.36 -3.61
CA GLU A 640 -5.60 9.63 -4.87
C GLU A 640 -4.67 10.30 -5.89
N ILE A 641 -4.08 9.49 -6.76
CA ILE A 641 -3.26 9.97 -7.88
C ILE A 641 -4.07 9.87 -9.17
N VAL A 642 -4.37 11.02 -9.78
CA VAL A 642 -4.98 11.10 -11.11
C VAL A 642 -3.91 11.43 -12.16
N ASP A 643 -4.13 10.95 -13.37
CA ASP A 643 -3.20 10.96 -14.50
C ASP A 643 -3.82 11.58 -15.78
N SER A 644 -4.97 12.24 -15.61
CA SER A 644 -5.69 12.88 -16.70
C SER A 644 -6.43 14.11 -16.20
N TYR A 645 -6.50 15.11 -17.08
CA TYR A 645 -7.26 16.32 -16.84
C TYR A 645 -8.74 16.00 -16.61
N GLU A 646 -9.30 15.03 -17.32
CA GLU A 646 -10.69 14.62 -17.19
C GLU A 646 -10.99 14.01 -15.81
N ALA A 647 -10.15 13.09 -15.33
CA ALA A 647 -10.32 12.50 -14.01
C ALA A 647 -10.13 13.54 -12.90
N TRP A 648 -9.15 14.43 -13.06
CA TRP A 648 -8.92 15.56 -12.17
C TRP A 648 -10.14 16.48 -12.10
N LEU A 649 -10.64 16.95 -13.25
CA LEU A 649 -11.81 17.82 -13.34
C LEU A 649 -13.07 17.13 -12.80
N GLN A 650 -13.25 15.83 -13.06
CA GLN A 650 -14.36 15.06 -12.52
C GLN A 650 -14.35 15.05 -11.00
N ARG A 651 -13.18 14.92 -10.35
CA ARG A 651 -13.06 15.00 -8.90
C ARG A 651 -13.31 16.41 -8.37
N LEU A 652 -12.75 17.43 -9.03
CA LEU A 652 -12.97 18.83 -8.63
C LEU A 652 -14.44 19.26 -8.70
N THR A 653 -15.20 18.69 -9.64
CA THR A 653 -16.61 19.02 -9.87
C THR A 653 -17.58 18.06 -9.19
N ASP A 654 -17.08 17.06 -8.46
CA ASP A 654 -17.92 16.11 -7.73
C ASP A 654 -18.55 16.80 -6.50
N PRO A 655 -19.89 16.98 -6.47
CA PRO A 655 -20.56 17.66 -5.37
C PRO A 655 -20.54 16.83 -4.07
N SER A 656 -20.22 15.54 -4.12
CA SER A 656 -20.19 14.65 -2.95
C SER A 656 -18.88 14.77 -2.15
N ILE A 657 -17.86 15.44 -2.68
CA ILE A 657 -16.56 15.58 -2.01
C ILE A 657 -16.17 17.04 -1.79
N LYS A 658 -15.28 17.25 -0.83
CA LYS A 658 -14.60 18.51 -0.55
C LYS A 658 -13.11 18.30 -0.77
N VAL A 659 -12.61 18.84 -1.86
CA VAL A 659 -11.18 18.83 -2.18
C VAL A 659 -10.44 19.73 -1.19
N LYS A 660 -9.32 19.23 -0.66
CA LYS A 660 -8.45 19.92 0.30
C LYS A 660 -7.20 20.46 -0.36
N SER A 661 -6.53 19.63 -1.17
CA SER A 661 -5.31 19.99 -1.87
C SER A 661 -5.22 19.29 -3.22
N CYS A 662 -4.44 19.89 -4.13
CA CYS A 662 -4.08 19.36 -5.43
C CYS A 662 -2.61 19.68 -5.64
N GLU A 663 -1.76 18.66 -5.68
CA GLU A 663 -0.33 18.82 -5.86
C GLU A 663 0.14 18.02 -7.09
N PRO A 664 0.90 18.63 -8.01
CA PRO A 664 1.49 17.89 -9.12
C PRO A 664 2.55 16.91 -8.61
N ILE A 665 2.52 15.67 -9.10
CA ILE A 665 3.57 14.66 -8.93
C ILE A 665 4.20 14.39 -10.30
N GLY A 666 5.41 14.91 -10.52
CA GLY A 666 6.05 14.85 -11.84
C GLY A 666 5.29 15.66 -12.89
N GLU A 667 5.44 15.30 -14.16
CA GLU A 667 4.87 16.08 -15.27
C GLU A 667 3.41 15.70 -15.62
N CYS A 668 2.98 14.47 -15.30
CA CYS A 668 1.71 13.93 -15.80
C CYS A 668 0.70 13.54 -14.71
N PHE A 669 1.07 13.62 -13.42
CA PHE A 669 0.20 13.16 -12.34
C PHE A 669 -0.17 14.30 -11.39
N MET A 670 -1.38 14.23 -10.85
CA MET A 670 -1.87 15.10 -9.78
C MET A 670 -2.27 14.25 -8.59
N MET A 671 -1.76 14.60 -7.42
CA MET A 671 -2.23 14.07 -6.14
C MET A 671 -3.38 14.94 -5.63
N LEU A 672 -4.54 14.32 -5.45
CA LEU A 672 -5.72 14.95 -4.89
C LEU A 672 -5.94 14.45 -3.47
N GLU A 673 -6.08 15.38 -2.53
CA GLU A 673 -6.63 15.07 -1.22
C GLU A 673 -8.06 15.59 -1.12
N TYR A 674 -8.98 14.75 -0.68
CA TYR A 674 -10.38 15.11 -0.52
C TYR A 674 -11.02 14.42 0.69
N LYS A 675 -12.12 14.98 1.16
CA LYS A 675 -13.01 14.35 2.14
C LYS A 675 -14.42 14.21 1.56
N PRO A 676 -15.19 13.19 1.96
CA PRO A 676 -16.62 13.18 1.68
C PRO A 676 -17.31 14.40 2.32
N ARG A 677 -18.30 14.97 1.65
CA ARG A 677 -19.20 15.97 2.26
C ARG A 677 -20.23 15.24 3.12
N ILE A 678 -20.27 15.62 4.39
CA ILE A 678 -21.22 15.07 5.38
C ILE A 678 -22.66 15.26 4.86
N GLY A 679 -23.45 14.19 4.88
CA GLY A 679 -24.88 14.20 4.49
C GLY A 679 -25.20 13.79 3.05
N VAL A 680 -24.20 13.48 2.21
CA VAL A 680 -24.45 12.90 0.87
C VAL A 680 -24.42 11.37 0.98
N ALA A 681 -25.57 10.73 0.79
CA ALA A 681 -25.75 9.29 0.86
C ALA A 681 -24.84 8.57 -0.17
N GLY A 682 -23.80 7.86 0.30
CA GLY A 682 -22.92 7.14 -0.62
C GLY A 682 -21.78 6.35 0.01
N GLU A 683 -21.19 6.80 1.12
CA GLU A 683 -20.08 6.07 1.76
C GLU A 683 -20.54 5.30 3.01
N ARG A 684 -20.20 4.01 3.05
CA ARG A 684 -20.50 3.12 4.17
C ARG A 684 -19.68 3.55 5.38
N ALA A 685 -20.36 3.81 6.50
CA ALA A 685 -19.75 3.83 7.82
C ALA A 685 -18.85 2.60 8.01
N PHE A 686 -17.74 2.74 8.72
CA PHE A 686 -16.88 1.60 9.05
C PHE A 686 -17.73 0.55 9.78
N LYS A 687 -17.94 -0.62 9.15
CA LYS A 687 -18.84 -1.69 9.62
C LYS A 687 -18.55 -2.29 11.01
N TYR A 688 -17.48 -1.85 11.65
CA TYR A 688 -17.08 -2.29 13.00
C TYR A 688 -16.87 -1.08 13.91
N ALA A 689 -17.33 0.11 13.53
CA ALA A 689 -17.30 1.27 14.41
C ALA A 689 -18.26 1.01 15.57
N ASN A 690 -17.81 1.31 16.78
CA ASN A 690 -18.60 1.27 17.99
C ASN A 690 -18.00 2.29 18.95
N VAL A 691 -18.44 3.54 18.79
CA VAL A 691 -17.97 4.67 19.60
C VAL A 691 -18.26 4.48 21.10
N PRO A 692 -19.40 3.89 21.53
CA PRO A 692 -19.64 3.59 22.94
C PRO A 692 -18.52 2.81 23.62
N ILE A 693 -17.99 1.76 22.98
CA ILE A 693 -16.86 0.98 23.52
C ILE A 693 -15.69 1.91 23.85
N GLY A 694 -15.36 2.85 22.95
CA GLY A 694 -14.34 3.86 23.17
C GLY A 694 -14.62 4.78 24.34
N VAL A 695 -15.83 5.35 24.37
CA VAL A 695 -16.27 6.30 25.40
C VAL A 695 -16.17 5.65 26.78
N PHE A 696 -16.69 4.43 26.95
CA PHE A 696 -16.62 3.73 28.22
C PHE A 696 -15.19 3.30 28.57
N THR A 697 -14.40 2.83 27.60
CA THR A 697 -13.01 2.43 27.85
C THR A 697 -12.18 3.60 28.39
N THR A 698 -12.24 4.77 27.75
CA THR A 698 -11.45 5.93 28.18
C THR A 698 -12.03 6.58 29.44
N SER A 699 -13.36 6.53 29.64
CA SER A 699 -13.99 7.03 30.87
C SER A 699 -13.59 6.22 32.09
N HIS A 700 -13.58 4.88 32.00
CA HIS A 700 -13.12 4.03 33.09
C HIS A 700 -11.63 4.27 33.40
N ALA A 701 -10.80 4.44 32.37
CA ALA A 701 -9.39 4.79 32.59
C ALA A 701 -9.23 6.12 33.35
N ARG A 702 -10.02 7.16 32.99
CA ARG A 702 -10.02 8.44 33.71
C ARG A 702 -10.52 8.31 35.15
N LEU A 703 -11.59 7.54 35.39
CA LEU A 703 -12.12 7.30 36.74
C LEU A 703 -11.06 6.67 37.66
N ARG A 704 -10.33 5.67 37.16
CA ARG A 704 -9.22 5.05 37.92
C ARG A 704 -8.11 6.04 38.27
N LEU A 705 -7.75 6.94 37.34
CA LEU A 705 -6.81 8.00 37.65
C LEU A 705 -7.39 8.96 38.69
N TYR A 706 -8.67 9.36 38.56
CA TYR A 706 -9.32 10.28 39.49
C TYR A 706 -9.42 9.72 40.91
N GLU A 707 -9.68 8.43 41.09
CA GLU A 707 -9.62 7.76 42.40
C GLU A 707 -8.24 7.94 43.07
N ALA A 708 -7.15 7.78 42.31
CA ALA A 708 -5.80 8.04 42.83
C ALA A 708 -5.54 9.53 43.10
N LEU A 709 -5.98 10.43 42.21
CA LEU A 709 -5.80 11.87 42.40
C LEU A 709 -6.57 12.40 43.61
N GLU A 710 -7.79 11.92 43.84
CA GLU A 710 -8.62 12.31 44.99
C GLU A 710 -7.98 11.89 46.31
N GLY A 711 -7.48 10.65 46.41
CA GLY A 711 -6.76 10.20 47.60
C GLY A 711 -5.40 10.89 47.82
N LEU A 712 -4.74 11.32 46.74
CA LEU A 712 -3.46 12.04 46.81
C LEU A 712 -3.63 13.53 47.16
N GLY A 713 -4.71 14.17 46.69
CA GLY A 713 -5.01 15.58 46.92
C GLY A 713 -3.90 16.51 46.42
N THR A 714 -3.47 17.46 47.26
CA THR A 714 -2.45 18.47 46.94
C THR A 714 -1.03 17.90 46.78
N ARG A 715 -0.83 16.60 47.05
CA ARG A 715 0.46 15.92 46.93
C ARG A 715 0.78 15.51 45.50
N VAL A 716 -0.19 15.57 44.59
CA VAL A 716 0.02 15.29 43.17
C VAL A 716 0.95 16.34 42.55
N ILE A 717 1.93 15.87 41.79
CA ILE A 717 2.89 16.69 41.04
C ILE A 717 2.52 16.70 39.56
N TYR A 718 2.24 15.53 39.00
CA TYR A 718 1.99 15.34 37.58
C TYR A 718 1.13 14.08 37.36
N ALA A 719 0.29 14.08 36.32
CA ALA A 719 -0.46 12.91 35.89
C ALA A 719 -0.52 12.81 34.36
N ASP A 720 -0.42 11.59 33.81
CA ASP A 720 -0.64 11.33 32.38
C ASP A 720 -1.31 9.98 32.14
N THR A 721 -2.61 10.02 31.84
CA THR A 721 -3.48 8.92 31.41
C THR A 721 -3.62 7.80 32.44
N ASP A 722 -2.56 7.02 32.64
CA ASP A 722 -2.44 5.86 33.51
C ASP A 722 -1.33 6.02 34.55
N SER A 723 -0.67 7.18 34.59
CA SER A 723 0.44 7.48 35.51
C SER A 723 0.20 8.66 36.44
N VAL A 724 0.81 8.60 37.62
CA VAL A 724 0.83 9.69 38.60
C VAL A 724 2.20 9.83 39.29
N VAL A 725 2.64 11.08 39.44
CA VAL A 725 3.82 11.47 40.22
C VAL A 725 3.34 12.27 41.43
N TYR A 726 3.81 11.91 42.63
CA TYR A 726 3.33 12.52 43.87
C TYR A 726 4.40 12.57 44.97
N ARG A 727 4.15 13.43 45.96
CA ARG A 727 4.89 13.48 47.24
C ARG A 727 4.34 12.44 48.21
N CYS A 728 5.23 11.70 48.86
CA CYS A 728 4.89 10.63 49.77
C CYS A 728 5.54 10.87 51.14
N SER A 729 4.72 10.89 52.19
CA SER A 729 5.16 10.94 53.59
C SER A 729 4.67 9.70 54.36
N PRO A 730 5.38 9.24 55.41
CA PRO A 730 4.95 8.07 56.19
C PRO A 730 3.53 8.20 56.76
N GLY A 731 2.70 7.18 56.57
CA GLY A 731 1.34 7.12 57.12
C GLY A 731 0.26 7.85 56.30
N GLU A 732 0.62 8.51 55.20
CA GLU A 732 -0.35 9.08 54.27
C GLU A 732 -0.88 8.04 53.28
N TYR A 733 -2.02 8.33 52.65
CA TYR A 733 -2.55 7.48 51.58
C TYR A 733 -1.54 7.38 50.43
N GLU A 734 -1.43 6.18 49.87
CA GLU A 734 -0.77 5.94 48.59
C GLU A 734 -1.72 5.12 47.70
N PRO A 735 -1.70 5.33 46.38
CA PRO A 735 -2.38 4.45 45.45
C PRO A 735 -1.92 3.00 45.72
N PRO A 736 -2.86 2.07 45.97
CA PRO A 736 -2.52 0.73 46.39
C PRO A 736 -1.70 0.03 45.30
N GLY A 737 -0.46 -0.30 45.64
CA GLY A 737 0.45 -0.98 44.75
C GLY A 737 0.08 -2.45 44.57
N GLY A 738 0.51 -3.05 43.46
CA GLY A 738 0.36 -4.47 43.24
C GLY A 738 1.02 -4.95 41.95
N SER A 739 0.87 -6.25 41.65
CA SER A 739 1.49 -6.93 40.52
C SER A 739 0.46 -7.46 39.49
N SER A 740 -0.81 -7.12 39.65
CA SER A 740 -1.91 -7.59 38.79
C SER A 740 -2.44 -6.50 37.86
N LEU A 741 -3.25 -6.92 36.86
CA LEU A 741 -3.90 -6.01 35.92
C LEU A 741 -4.64 -4.88 36.67
N GLY A 742 -4.46 -3.64 36.21
CA GLY A 742 -5.17 -2.48 36.75
C GLY A 742 -4.62 -1.97 38.09
N GLN A 743 -3.58 -2.61 38.66
CA GLN A 743 -2.93 -2.15 39.89
C GLN A 743 -1.78 -1.19 39.60
N TRP A 744 -1.44 -0.35 40.57
CA TRP A 744 -0.32 0.60 40.45
C TRP A 744 1.02 -0.10 40.66
N THR A 745 2.01 0.16 39.81
CA THR A 745 3.40 -0.28 39.95
C THR A 745 4.35 0.91 40.01
N ASP A 746 5.51 0.76 40.65
CA ASP A 746 6.56 1.78 40.63
C ASP A 746 7.25 1.81 39.25
N GLU A 747 7.42 3.01 38.69
CA GLU A 747 8.21 3.29 37.48
C GLU A 747 9.67 3.65 37.80
N VAL A 748 9.93 4.08 39.04
CA VAL A 748 11.31 4.32 39.49
C VAL A 748 12.02 2.96 39.61
N PRO A 749 13.20 2.77 38.98
CA PRO A 749 13.92 1.50 39.04
C PRO A 749 14.16 1.04 40.48
N ALA A 750 14.05 -0.26 40.71
CA ALA A 750 14.27 -0.85 42.03
C ALA A 750 15.62 -0.43 42.62
N GLY A 751 15.63 -0.03 43.88
CA GLY A 751 16.81 0.47 44.59
C GLY A 751 17.19 1.92 44.29
N CYS A 752 16.58 2.58 43.30
CA CYS A 752 16.82 3.99 43.03
C CYS A 752 15.85 4.90 43.80
N ARG A 753 16.31 6.09 44.18
CA ARG A 753 15.48 7.13 44.82
C ARG A 753 15.29 8.31 43.88
N MET A 754 14.04 8.70 43.59
CA MET A 754 13.79 9.92 42.82
C MET A 754 14.03 11.15 43.70
N VAL A 755 15.02 11.97 43.33
CA VAL A 755 15.45 13.14 44.11
C VAL A 755 14.83 14.45 43.60
N GLN A 756 14.50 14.51 42.32
CA GLN A 756 13.97 15.72 41.70
C GLN A 756 13.03 15.38 40.55
N PHE A 757 11.95 16.13 40.42
CA PHE A 757 11.03 16.12 39.28
C PHE A 757 10.80 17.55 38.81
N THR A 758 10.92 17.80 37.51
CA THR A 758 10.67 19.11 36.90
C THR A 758 9.86 18.95 35.62
N THR A 759 8.83 19.77 35.44
CA THR A 759 7.98 19.79 34.25
C THR A 759 7.79 21.21 33.72
N GLY A 760 7.89 21.35 32.41
CA GLY A 760 7.52 22.58 31.69
C GLY A 760 6.06 22.60 31.24
N GLY A 761 5.30 21.53 31.51
CA GLY A 761 3.93 21.33 31.08
C GLY A 761 3.62 19.87 30.72
N PRO A 762 2.37 19.58 30.30
CA PRO A 762 1.95 18.25 29.86
C PRO A 762 2.92 17.63 28.84
N LYS A 763 3.35 16.40 29.10
CA LYS A 763 4.27 15.58 28.28
C LYS A 763 5.67 16.15 28.11
N LEU A 764 6.05 17.13 28.92
CA LEU A 764 7.38 17.72 28.96
C LEU A 764 7.89 17.73 30.40
N TYR A 765 8.64 16.69 30.77
CA TYR A 765 9.20 16.57 32.12
C TYR A 765 10.56 15.86 32.12
N ARG A 766 11.28 16.04 33.22
CA ARG A 766 12.53 15.36 33.57
C ARG A 766 12.44 14.96 35.04
N TYR A 767 12.98 13.79 35.37
CA TYR A 767 13.24 13.41 36.75
C TYR A 767 14.69 12.93 36.91
N VAL A 768 15.21 13.08 38.12
CA VAL A 768 16.57 12.67 38.49
C VAL A 768 16.44 11.60 39.56
N VAL A 769 17.20 10.52 39.38
CA VAL A 769 17.27 9.41 40.34
C VAL A 769 18.69 9.28 40.86
N GLU A 770 18.78 9.04 42.16
CA GLU A 770 19.97 8.59 42.87
C GLU A 770 20.01 7.06 42.77
N LYS A 771 21.10 6.51 42.21
CA LYS A 771 21.30 5.07 42.11
C LYS A 771 21.80 4.53 43.45
N PRO A 772 21.51 3.27 43.79
CA PRO A 772 22.16 2.63 44.92
C PRO A 772 23.67 2.53 44.64
N ASP A 773 24.47 2.74 45.69
CA ASP A 773 25.93 2.57 45.66
C ASP A 773 26.36 1.13 45.35
#